data_AF-A0A938M2S6-F1
#
_entry.id   AF-A0A938M2S6-F1
#
_cell.length_a   1.000
_cell.length_b   1.000
_cell.length_c   1.000
_cell.angle_alpha   90.00
_cell.angle_beta   90.00
_cell.angle_gamma   90.00
#
_symmetry.space_group_name_H-M   'P 1'
#
loop_
_entity.id
_entity.type
_entity.pdbx_description
1 polymer ?
#
loop_
_entity_poly.entity_id
_entity_poly.type
_entity_poly.pdbx_seq_one_letter_code
_entity_poly.pdbx_strand_id
1 'polypeptide(L)'
;MPSDNRFRETLALLFSLLLSTTVLPAADKDSDGDGLSDELEQELALLPAVKQELRPVCASKDEKYTDEQAKVNAPDILSLEACHVGGPRLLFKVTFARPPVFANAAFIIYADFDNNPATGRQDEPSHRGVDVMVALVNDQMSLSFHNPAFRAENTAIVGAKRVGNAAYITLDTVLPDKADKIPLGLHLLSQRQGGRGDSTPHVVAELPRSAQQEVPKVTRKGTPDLRPLSDYRFHNGLAKLEKLEDKGLTHKQVAPAQPIQFGRPKPAPIFASVARKPGQAGSVKREQVTVQLLEEAGVARKQTAVSFGFPCPQGALFDIANIRVLSPTGAEVPAQLTATSFWPDDSLKWVLVDFQTPLAVKQEQKFTVEFGSEVKRRTSPSPLKVEDGDATLAVSTGPLKIELDKKRFNLFRAVWLDGKQMAASAAEGVRLVDEHGRLFTTSGRPPDSLRIEEQGPQKVVVRVEGPYAAADGETYMRYIARLTFRAGSTRVALALTHLNDYLKTEFTDITSLSLPLAGGERAAVFLAQADGKLESVEGQPLKLFQLDENTCTAQAAGQERRGGQATGVARRGPVTVAVHDFWQRWPKGFSATANEMAIDLLPPQPSAAYGADLPHYLMFPFVSGKYRFKWGMSFTERVTFDFGVQTSPNELLAEANRPVIAVVPGEW
;
A
#
# COMPACT_ATOMS: atom_id res chain seq x y z
N MET A 1 -56.22 41.43 2.25
CA MET A 1 -56.76 41.83 0.92
C MET A 1 -57.10 43.32 0.98
N PRO A 2 -56.91 44.11 -0.09
CA PRO A 2 -56.67 43.70 -1.49
C PRO A 2 -55.33 44.27 -2.07
N SER A 3 -54.62 43.52 -2.92
CA SER A 3 -54.49 43.66 -4.40
C SER A 3 -53.65 44.89 -4.83
N ASP A 4 -52.73 44.87 -5.79
CA ASP A 4 -52.61 43.97 -6.93
C ASP A 4 -51.24 44.17 -7.62
N ASN A 5 -50.88 43.16 -8.42
CA ASN A 5 -49.71 43.05 -9.28
C ASN A 5 -49.57 44.18 -10.31
N ARG A 6 -48.33 44.64 -10.53
CA ARG A 6 -47.66 44.83 -11.83
C ARG A 6 -46.24 45.41 -11.60
N PHE A 7 -45.17 44.65 -11.84
CA PHE A 7 -44.47 44.42 -13.12
C PHE A 7 -43.14 45.22 -13.19
N ARG A 8 -42.05 44.45 -13.31
CA ARG A 8 -40.74 44.76 -13.94
C ARG A 8 -39.62 45.37 -13.10
N GLU A 9 -38.46 44.72 -13.28
CA GLU A 9 -37.09 45.09 -12.87
C GLU A 9 -36.85 44.83 -11.37
N THR A 10 -36.09 43.81 -10.95
CA THR A 10 -34.67 43.60 -11.27
C THR A 10 -34.31 42.12 -11.10
N LEU A 11 -33.98 41.45 -12.20
CA LEU A 11 -33.39 40.11 -12.22
C LEU A 11 -31.90 40.28 -12.58
N ALA A 12 -31.01 40.25 -11.58
CA ALA A 12 -29.57 40.18 -11.82
C ALA A 12 -29.09 38.77 -11.45
N LEU A 13 -29.09 37.91 -12.47
CA LEU A 13 -28.44 36.60 -12.48
C LEU A 13 -26.94 36.77 -12.17
N LEU A 14 -26.45 36.09 -11.13
CA LEU A 14 -25.06 35.63 -11.04
C LEU A 14 -25.07 34.12 -11.27
N PHE A 15 -25.34 33.73 -12.52
CA PHE A 15 -25.03 32.39 -13.02
C PHE A 15 -23.54 32.40 -13.36
N SER A 16 -22.71 31.89 -12.45
CA SER A 16 -21.33 31.54 -12.78
C SER A 16 -21.36 30.34 -13.72
N LEU A 17 -21.15 30.63 -15.00
CA LEU A 17 -20.95 29.68 -16.07
C LEU A 17 -19.71 28.83 -15.74
N LEU A 18 -19.91 27.62 -15.21
CA LEU A 18 -18.90 26.56 -15.28
C LEU A 18 -18.80 26.15 -16.75
N LEU A 19 -17.93 26.81 -17.51
CA LEU A 19 -17.40 26.21 -18.73
C LEU A 19 -16.63 24.96 -18.29
N SER A 20 -17.23 23.80 -18.52
CA SER A 20 -16.49 22.57 -18.72
C SER A 20 -15.59 22.79 -19.93
N THR A 21 -14.36 23.24 -19.71
CA THR A 21 -13.31 23.05 -20.70
C THR A 21 -13.10 21.55 -20.79
N THR A 22 -13.73 20.92 -21.78
CA THR A 22 -13.18 19.70 -22.34
C THR A 22 -11.75 20.05 -22.75
N VAL A 23 -10.79 19.70 -21.89
CA VAL A 23 -9.39 19.62 -22.28
C VAL A 23 -9.36 18.52 -23.33
N LEU A 24 -9.49 18.93 -24.59
CA LEU A 24 -9.03 18.09 -25.69
C LEU A 24 -7.57 17.78 -25.36
N PRO A 25 -7.14 16.50 -25.39
CA PRO A 25 -5.72 16.19 -25.28
C PRO A 25 -4.97 17.08 -26.28
N ALA A 26 -3.95 17.80 -25.81
CA ALA A 26 -3.08 18.55 -26.69
C ALA A 26 -2.60 17.58 -27.77
N ALA A 27 -2.73 17.96 -29.05
CA ALA A 27 -2.16 17.16 -30.12
C ALA A 27 -0.66 16.98 -29.83
N ASP A 28 -0.17 15.75 -29.93
CA ASP A 28 1.24 15.46 -29.73
C ASP A 28 2.06 16.35 -30.67
N LYS A 29 3.08 17.00 -30.13
CA LYS A 29 3.94 17.91 -30.89
C LYS A 29 4.74 17.10 -31.93
N ASP A 30 4.76 17.54 -33.17
CA ASP A 30 5.57 17.01 -34.28
C ASP A 30 6.38 18.21 -34.81
N SER A 31 7.65 18.28 -34.44
CA SER A 31 8.48 19.48 -34.65
C SER A 31 9.01 19.63 -36.07
N ASP A 32 9.11 18.55 -36.83
CA ASP A 32 9.65 18.55 -38.19
C ASP A 32 8.59 18.28 -39.29
N GLY A 33 7.37 17.93 -38.89
CA GLY A 33 6.22 17.74 -39.74
C GLY A 33 6.29 16.48 -40.59
N ASP A 34 6.97 15.44 -40.12
CA ASP A 34 7.13 14.17 -40.82
C ASP A 34 6.02 13.16 -40.52
N GLY A 35 5.12 13.49 -39.58
CA GLY A 35 4.00 12.66 -39.15
C GLY A 35 4.33 11.70 -38.00
N LEU A 36 5.53 11.77 -37.43
CA LEU A 36 5.91 11.15 -36.16
C LEU A 36 5.85 12.23 -35.06
N SER A 37 5.32 11.90 -33.89
CA SER A 37 5.35 12.84 -32.77
C SER A 37 6.73 12.87 -32.11
N ASP A 38 7.10 14.02 -31.53
CA ASP A 38 8.33 14.22 -30.76
C ASP A 38 8.52 13.12 -29.68
N GLU A 39 7.42 12.65 -29.06
CA GLU A 39 7.44 11.57 -28.07
C GLU A 39 7.76 10.21 -28.72
N LEU A 40 7.11 9.89 -29.85
CA LEU A 40 7.38 8.66 -30.60
C LEU A 40 8.83 8.64 -31.11
N GLU A 41 9.33 9.76 -31.61
CA GLU A 41 10.70 9.89 -32.09
C GLU A 41 11.72 9.64 -30.99
N GLN A 42 11.49 10.19 -29.79
CA GLN A 42 12.35 9.92 -28.63
C GLN A 42 12.35 8.43 -28.24
N GLU A 43 11.19 7.78 -28.23
CA GLU A 43 11.08 6.34 -27.95
C GLU A 43 11.78 5.47 -29.00
N LEU A 44 11.76 5.91 -30.27
CA LEU A 44 12.44 5.26 -31.39
C LEU A 44 13.93 5.63 -31.49
N ALA A 45 14.44 6.46 -30.58
CA ALA A 45 15.80 7.01 -30.61
C ALA A 45 16.11 7.76 -31.92
N LEU A 46 15.20 8.62 -32.33
CA LEU A 46 15.29 9.57 -33.45
C LEU A 46 15.52 11.00 -32.90
N LEU A 47 15.85 11.95 -33.79
CA LEU A 47 16.01 13.37 -33.43
C LEU A 47 14.74 14.12 -33.81
N PRO A 48 13.98 14.70 -32.85
CA PRO A 48 12.67 15.31 -33.14
C PRO A 48 12.64 16.48 -34.12
N ALA A 49 13.80 17.02 -34.48
CA ALA A 49 13.92 18.14 -35.40
C ALA A 49 14.44 17.71 -36.79
N VAL A 50 14.48 16.40 -37.07
CA VAL A 50 15.09 15.83 -38.28
C VAL A 50 14.11 14.92 -38.99
N LYS A 51 13.57 15.41 -40.10
CA LYS A 51 12.57 14.74 -40.92
C LYS A 51 13.02 13.34 -41.37
N GLN A 52 12.20 12.32 -41.13
CA GLN A 52 12.42 10.96 -41.63
C GLN A 52 11.74 10.74 -42.99
N GLU A 53 12.54 10.51 -44.04
CA GLU A 53 12.02 10.24 -45.39
C GLU A 53 11.75 8.74 -45.64
N LEU A 54 10.68 8.21 -45.07
CA LEU A 54 10.24 6.83 -45.30
C LEU A 54 9.97 6.56 -46.79
N ARG A 55 10.65 5.56 -47.34
CA ARG A 55 10.49 5.11 -48.74
C ARG A 55 9.72 3.79 -48.78
N PRO A 56 8.71 3.64 -49.65
CA PRO A 56 8.05 2.37 -49.86
C PRO A 56 9.06 1.29 -50.32
N VAL A 57 9.02 0.13 -49.67
CA VAL A 57 9.87 -1.02 -50.01
C VAL A 57 9.04 -2.12 -50.68
N CYS A 58 8.02 -2.62 -49.99
CA CYS A 58 7.14 -3.67 -50.50
C CYS A 58 5.72 -3.53 -49.94
N ALA A 59 4.78 -4.21 -50.59
CA ALA A 59 3.40 -4.29 -50.17
C ALA A 59 2.90 -5.74 -50.25
N SER A 60 1.93 -6.08 -49.40
CA SER A 60 1.15 -7.32 -49.51
C SER A 60 -0.32 -6.99 -49.79
N LYS A 61 -1.06 -7.99 -50.24
CA LYS A 61 -2.48 -7.85 -50.54
C LYS A 61 -3.27 -7.93 -49.25
N ASP A 62 -4.11 -6.92 -49.00
CA ASP A 62 -5.11 -6.95 -47.92
C ASP A 62 -6.02 -8.18 -48.05
N GLU A 63 -5.92 -9.09 -47.07
CA GLU A 63 -6.72 -10.32 -47.00
C GLU A 63 -8.14 -10.07 -46.50
N LYS A 64 -8.44 -8.86 -46.01
CA LYS A 64 -9.78 -8.41 -45.60
C LYS A 64 -10.43 -9.34 -44.57
N TYR A 65 -9.64 -9.80 -43.60
CA TYR A 65 -10.15 -10.70 -42.57
C TYR A 65 -11.36 -10.09 -41.83
N THR A 66 -12.30 -10.94 -41.44
CA THR A 66 -13.28 -10.59 -40.39
C THR A 66 -12.63 -10.61 -39.02
N ASP A 67 -13.29 -10.06 -38.00
CA ASP A 67 -12.76 -10.07 -36.62
C ASP A 67 -12.52 -11.47 -36.07
N GLU A 68 -13.33 -12.46 -36.45
CA GLU A 68 -13.11 -13.86 -36.05
C GLU A 68 -11.91 -14.48 -36.77
N GLN A 69 -11.74 -14.20 -38.07
CA GLN A 69 -10.58 -14.68 -38.82
C GLN A 69 -9.28 -14.08 -38.31
N ALA A 70 -9.28 -12.81 -37.90
CA ALA A 70 -8.11 -12.14 -37.35
C ALA A 70 -7.65 -12.68 -35.98
N LYS A 71 -8.52 -13.38 -35.24
CA LYS A 71 -8.13 -14.06 -33.99
C LYS A 71 -7.30 -15.32 -34.26
N VAL A 72 -7.49 -15.95 -35.42
CA VAL A 72 -6.91 -17.26 -35.75
C VAL A 72 -5.77 -17.16 -36.77
N ASN A 73 -5.80 -16.17 -37.67
CA ASN A 73 -4.76 -15.94 -38.68
C ASN A 73 -3.63 -15.04 -38.17
N ALA A 74 -2.52 -15.02 -38.89
CA ALA A 74 -1.43 -14.10 -38.61
C ALA A 74 -1.82 -12.63 -38.88
N PRO A 75 -1.13 -11.65 -38.26
CA PRO A 75 -1.28 -10.25 -38.64
C PRO A 75 -1.14 -10.03 -40.15
N ASP A 76 -2.12 -9.36 -40.75
CA ASP A 76 -2.26 -9.10 -42.19
C ASP A 76 -1.44 -7.86 -42.56
N ILE A 77 -0.35 -8.06 -43.30
CA ILE A 77 0.63 -7.05 -43.70
C ILE A 77 0.06 -6.25 -44.87
N LEU A 78 0.21 -4.92 -44.85
CA LEU A 78 -0.12 -4.08 -46.00
C LEU A 78 1.12 -3.52 -46.68
N SER A 79 2.07 -3.01 -45.90
CA SER A 79 3.27 -2.36 -46.47
C SER A 79 4.46 -2.38 -45.53
N LEU A 80 5.64 -2.30 -46.14
CA LEU A 80 6.91 -1.97 -45.52
C LEU A 80 7.42 -0.65 -46.13
N GLU A 81 7.75 0.30 -45.26
CA GLU A 81 8.47 1.51 -45.60
C GLU A 81 9.77 1.56 -44.78
N ALA A 82 10.84 2.12 -45.35
CA ALA A 82 12.11 2.23 -44.65
C ALA A 82 12.88 3.51 -45.01
N CYS A 83 13.74 3.99 -44.10
CA CYS A 83 14.69 5.06 -44.39
C CYS A 83 16.00 4.86 -43.63
N HIS A 84 17.06 5.48 -44.14
CA HIS A 84 18.30 5.67 -43.39
C HIS A 84 18.15 6.92 -42.52
N VAL A 85 18.32 6.77 -41.21
CA VAL A 85 18.17 7.87 -40.24
C VAL A 85 19.46 8.68 -40.18
N GLY A 86 20.59 7.99 -40.07
CA GLY A 86 21.93 8.56 -39.90
C GLY A 86 22.90 7.56 -39.26
N GLY A 87 24.20 7.72 -39.50
CA GLY A 87 25.21 6.82 -38.95
C GLY A 87 24.95 5.34 -39.32
N PRO A 88 24.82 4.42 -38.36
CA PRO A 88 24.46 3.02 -38.61
C PRO A 88 22.94 2.73 -38.60
N ARG A 89 22.09 3.75 -38.42
CA ARG A 89 20.68 3.59 -38.03
C ARG A 89 19.72 3.55 -39.22
N LEU A 90 18.88 2.53 -39.26
CA LEU A 90 17.73 2.39 -40.14
C LEU A 90 16.43 2.51 -39.34
N LEU A 91 15.38 3.00 -39.99
CA LEU A 91 14.01 2.97 -39.50
C LEU A 91 13.15 2.14 -40.45
N PHE A 92 12.39 1.20 -39.90
CA PHE A 92 11.38 0.42 -40.60
C PHE A 92 10.00 0.76 -40.05
N LYS A 93 9.01 0.92 -40.93
CA LYS A 93 7.60 1.05 -40.60
C LYS A 93 6.82 -0.03 -41.35
N VAL A 94 6.18 -0.90 -40.60
CA VAL A 94 5.31 -1.95 -41.13
C VAL A 94 3.87 -1.59 -40.84
N THR A 95 3.04 -1.47 -41.86
CA THR A 95 1.61 -1.20 -41.71
C THR A 95 0.81 -2.49 -41.88
N PHE A 96 -0.14 -2.72 -40.98
CA PHE A 96 -1.04 -3.88 -41.00
C PHE A 96 -2.48 -3.45 -41.30
N ALA A 97 -3.33 -4.37 -41.74
CA ALA A 97 -4.73 -4.09 -42.04
C ALA A 97 -5.55 -3.68 -40.80
N ARG A 98 -5.06 -4.03 -39.61
CA ARG A 98 -5.63 -3.72 -38.29
C ARG A 98 -4.52 -3.63 -37.23
N PRO A 99 -4.81 -3.11 -36.03
CA PRO A 99 -3.88 -3.20 -34.90
C PRO A 99 -3.37 -4.65 -34.71
N PRO A 100 -2.08 -4.93 -34.91
CA PRO A 100 -1.57 -6.29 -34.93
C PRO A 100 -1.53 -6.90 -33.52
N VAL A 101 -1.87 -8.17 -33.41
CA VAL A 101 -1.77 -8.97 -32.17
C VAL A 101 -0.71 -10.05 -32.37
N PHE A 102 0.41 -9.95 -31.65
CA PHE A 102 1.53 -10.91 -31.78
C PHE A 102 1.47 -12.06 -30.76
N ALA A 103 0.45 -12.11 -29.90
CA ALA A 103 0.20 -13.26 -29.03
C ALA A 103 0.03 -14.54 -29.88
N ASN A 104 0.89 -15.53 -29.64
CA ASN A 104 1.04 -16.78 -30.38
C ASN A 104 1.30 -16.62 -31.89
N ALA A 105 1.82 -15.47 -32.32
CA ALA A 105 2.24 -15.22 -33.70
C ALA A 105 3.71 -14.80 -33.75
N ALA A 106 4.35 -15.08 -34.89
CA ALA A 106 5.68 -14.64 -35.23
C ALA A 106 5.61 -13.69 -36.44
N PHE A 107 6.21 -12.52 -36.30
CA PHE A 107 6.45 -11.59 -37.40
C PHE A 107 7.96 -11.43 -37.57
N ILE A 108 8.46 -11.47 -38.80
CA ILE A 108 9.89 -11.47 -39.09
C ILE A 108 10.18 -10.54 -40.26
N ILE A 109 11.16 -9.65 -40.08
CA ILE A 109 11.82 -8.92 -41.17
C ILE A 109 13.10 -9.68 -41.51
N TYR A 110 13.19 -10.17 -42.74
CA TYR A 110 14.39 -10.78 -43.29
C TYR A 110 15.18 -9.72 -44.02
N ALA A 111 16.39 -9.44 -43.54
CA ALA A 111 17.25 -8.39 -44.07
C ALA A 111 18.58 -8.95 -44.60
N ASP A 112 18.89 -8.61 -45.84
CA ASP A 112 20.17 -8.77 -46.52
C ASP A 112 20.79 -7.36 -46.61
N PHE A 113 21.67 -7.02 -45.67
CA PHE A 113 22.20 -5.66 -45.49
C PHE A 113 23.41 -5.38 -46.37
N ASP A 114 24.16 -6.41 -46.78
CA ASP A 114 25.24 -6.28 -47.75
C ASP A 114 24.77 -6.46 -49.21
N ASN A 115 23.50 -6.85 -49.40
CA ASN A 115 22.84 -7.09 -50.68
C ASN A 115 23.63 -8.09 -51.55
N ASN A 116 24.20 -9.12 -50.90
CA ASN A 116 25.02 -10.12 -51.55
C ASN A 116 24.40 -11.53 -51.34
N PRO A 117 23.83 -12.14 -52.39
CA PRO A 117 23.19 -13.45 -52.26
C PRO A 117 24.15 -14.61 -51.94
N ALA A 118 25.46 -14.38 -52.00
CA ALA A 118 26.48 -15.37 -51.65
C ALA A 118 26.82 -15.40 -50.15
N THR A 119 26.42 -14.38 -49.39
CA THR A 119 26.56 -14.28 -47.93
C THR A 119 25.22 -14.61 -47.24
N GLY A 120 25.19 -14.66 -45.90
CA GLY A 120 23.95 -14.94 -45.17
C GLY A 120 23.41 -16.37 -45.32
N ARG A 121 22.08 -16.50 -45.18
CA ARG A 121 21.35 -17.78 -45.30
C ARG A 121 21.45 -18.39 -46.69
N GLN A 122 21.53 -19.72 -46.75
CA GLN A 122 21.66 -20.49 -48.00
C GLN A 122 20.72 -21.71 -48.05
N ASP A 123 19.90 -21.89 -47.01
CA ASP A 123 19.10 -23.10 -46.78
C ASP A 123 17.79 -23.13 -47.58
N GLU A 124 17.26 -21.97 -47.98
CA GLU A 124 16.04 -21.88 -48.79
C GLU A 124 16.18 -20.78 -49.86
N PRO A 125 15.70 -21.01 -51.11
CA PRO A 125 15.83 -20.01 -52.18
C PRO A 125 15.21 -18.64 -51.84
N SER A 126 14.13 -18.61 -51.08
CA SER A 126 13.44 -17.38 -50.63
C SER A 126 14.23 -16.58 -49.59
N HIS A 127 15.10 -17.25 -48.82
CA HIS A 127 15.92 -16.65 -47.76
C HIS A 127 17.38 -16.43 -48.17
N ARG A 128 17.75 -16.75 -49.42
CA ARG A 128 19.15 -16.63 -49.88
C ARG A 128 19.64 -15.19 -49.73
N GLY A 129 20.81 -15.00 -49.12
CA GLY A 129 21.40 -13.68 -48.88
C GLY A 129 21.03 -13.06 -47.52
N VAL A 130 20.03 -13.58 -46.81
CA VAL A 130 19.58 -12.96 -45.55
C VAL A 130 20.69 -12.99 -44.50
N ASP A 131 21.12 -11.82 -44.06
CA ASP A 131 22.15 -11.61 -43.04
C ASP A 131 21.57 -11.65 -41.63
N VAL A 132 20.42 -10.99 -41.44
CA VAL A 132 19.81 -10.75 -40.13
C VAL A 132 18.31 -10.97 -40.22
N MET A 133 17.77 -11.73 -39.27
CA MET A 133 16.33 -11.82 -39.04
C MET A 133 15.97 -10.98 -37.81
N VAL A 134 15.09 -9.99 -38.01
CA VAL A 134 14.47 -9.22 -36.92
C VAL A 134 13.13 -9.88 -36.62
N ALA A 135 13.06 -10.65 -35.54
CA ALA A 135 11.87 -11.40 -35.17
C ALA A 135 11.10 -10.70 -34.04
N LEU A 136 9.78 -10.80 -34.11
CA LEU A 136 8.82 -10.31 -33.14
C LEU A 136 7.85 -11.45 -32.81
N VAL A 137 7.93 -11.97 -31.58
CA VAL A 137 7.14 -13.10 -31.11
C VAL A 137 6.58 -12.78 -29.74
N ASN A 138 5.25 -12.84 -29.56
CA ASN A 138 4.60 -12.48 -28.29
C ASN A 138 5.02 -11.08 -27.77
N ASP A 139 5.07 -10.11 -28.67
CA ASP A 139 5.53 -8.72 -28.42
C ASP A 139 7.03 -8.59 -28.01
N GLN A 140 7.77 -9.70 -27.93
CA GLN A 140 9.21 -9.72 -27.69
C GLN A 140 9.99 -9.66 -29.01
N MET A 141 10.99 -8.80 -29.07
CA MET A 141 11.87 -8.72 -30.22
C MET A 141 13.19 -9.47 -30.01
N SER A 142 13.73 -10.03 -31.09
CA SER A 142 15.04 -10.68 -31.11
C SER A 142 15.73 -10.55 -32.47
N LEU A 143 17.04 -10.75 -32.46
CA LEU A 143 17.87 -10.81 -33.66
C LEU A 143 18.45 -12.21 -33.81
N SER A 144 18.44 -12.74 -35.04
CA SER A 144 19.21 -13.92 -35.43
C SER A 144 20.18 -13.54 -36.55
N PHE A 145 21.44 -13.93 -36.39
CA PHE A 145 22.53 -13.58 -37.31
C PHE A 145 22.89 -14.80 -38.16
N HIS A 146 22.95 -14.59 -39.47
CA HIS A 146 23.26 -15.63 -40.47
C HIS A 146 24.46 -15.28 -41.35
N ASN A 147 25.02 -14.08 -41.18
CA ASN A 147 26.30 -13.67 -41.76
C ASN A 147 27.26 -13.24 -40.63
N PRO A 148 28.49 -13.80 -40.53
CA PRO A 148 29.46 -13.47 -39.49
C PRO A 148 29.89 -12.00 -39.40
N ALA A 149 29.62 -11.20 -40.45
CA ALA A 149 29.84 -9.75 -40.43
C ALA A 149 28.91 -9.02 -39.43
N PHE A 150 27.77 -9.64 -39.07
CA PHE A 150 26.74 -9.07 -38.19
C PHE A 150 26.70 -9.83 -36.86
N ARG A 151 26.76 -9.08 -35.76
CA ARG A 151 26.78 -9.62 -34.39
C ARG A 151 26.28 -8.58 -33.39
N ALA A 152 26.02 -9.01 -32.16
CA ALA A 152 25.42 -8.16 -31.13
C ALA A 152 26.22 -6.88 -30.82
N GLU A 153 27.52 -6.84 -31.10
CA GLU A 153 28.38 -5.66 -30.89
C GLU A 153 28.23 -4.58 -31.97
N ASN A 154 27.74 -4.94 -33.17
CA ASN A 154 27.62 -4.01 -34.30
C ASN A 154 26.23 -3.95 -34.91
N THR A 155 25.30 -4.80 -34.46
CA THR A 155 23.91 -4.83 -34.91
C THR A 155 22.97 -4.99 -33.72
N ALA A 156 22.08 -4.03 -33.53
CA ALA A 156 21.16 -4.00 -32.38
C ALA A 156 19.85 -3.29 -32.73
N ILE A 157 18.75 -3.78 -32.17
CA ILE A 157 17.47 -3.05 -32.18
C ILE A 157 17.60 -1.88 -31.22
N VAL A 158 17.41 -0.65 -31.72
CA VAL A 158 17.64 0.63 -31.03
C VAL A 158 16.35 1.40 -30.69
N GLY A 159 15.20 0.90 -31.11
CA GLY A 159 13.87 1.38 -30.72
C GLY A 159 12.80 0.54 -31.38
N ALA A 160 11.64 0.42 -30.73
CA ALA A 160 10.48 -0.22 -31.33
C ALA A 160 9.20 0.27 -30.68
N LYS A 161 8.17 0.56 -31.48
CA LYS A 161 6.87 1.02 -30.97
C LYS A 161 5.74 0.63 -31.91
N ARG A 162 4.59 0.25 -31.35
CA ARG A 162 3.34 0.09 -32.10
C ARG A 162 2.47 1.34 -31.94
N VAL A 163 2.02 1.90 -33.06
CA VAL A 163 1.11 3.05 -33.10
C VAL A 163 -0.06 2.72 -34.03
N GLY A 164 -1.25 2.58 -33.48
CA GLY A 164 -2.43 2.13 -34.22
C GLY A 164 -2.20 0.77 -34.89
N ASN A 165 -2.24 0.76 -36.22
CA ASN A 165 -2.00 -0.42 -37.07
C ASN A 165 -0.57 -0.50 -37.63
N ALA A 166 0.36 0.33 -37.15
CA ALA A 166 1.75 0.32 -37.60
C ALA A 166 2.71 -0.15 -36.50
N ALA A 167 3.77 -0.85 -36.91
CA ALA A 167 4.92 -1.17 -36.07
C ALA A 167 6.16 -0.44 -36.62
N TYR A 168 6.79 0.36 -35.76
CA TYR A 168 8.03 1.07 -36.03
C TYR A 168 9.19 0.35 -35.35
N ILE A 169 10.30 0.17 -36.07
CA ILE A 169 11.49 -0.51 -35.56
C ILE A 169 12.71 0.28 -36.04
N THR A 170 13.54 0.74 -35.11
CA THR A 170 14.86 1.28 -35.44
C THR A 170 15.94 0.25 -35.14
N LEU A 171 16.90 0.13 -36.06
CA LEU A 171 17.99 -0.84 -36.01
C LEU A 171 19.31 -0.15 -36.33
N ASP A 172 20.31 -0.30 -35.46
CA ASP A 172 21.70 0.01 -35.79
C ASP A 172 22.31 -1.24 -36.42
N THR A 173 22.99 -1.11 -37.55
CA THR A 173 23.71 -2.22 -38.21
C THR A 173 24.89 -1.73 -39.05
N VAL A 174 25.67 -2.67 -39.59
CA VAL A 174 26.76 -2.38 -40.52
C VAL A 174 26.15 -2.08 -41.89
N LEU A 175 26.47 -0.90 -42.42
CA LEU A 175 25.97 -0.43 -43.72
C LEU A 175 27.13 -0.24 -44.70
N PRO A 176 26.91 -0.44 -46.01
CA PRO A 176 27.94 -0.23 -47.03
C PRO A 176 28.47 1.22 -47.04
N ASP A 177 29.78 1.35 -47.15
CA ASP A 177 30.50 2.64 -47.17
C ASP A 177 30.42 3.34 -48.54
N LYS A 178 30.25 4.67 -48.52
CA LYS A 178 30.53 5.61 -49.64
C LYS A 178 29.61 5.54 -50.88
N ALA A 179 28.38 5.06 -50.75
CA ALA A 179 27.35 5.22 -51.78
C ALA A 179 26.28 6.23 -51.34
N ASP A 180 25.79 7.07 -52.26
CA ASP A 180 24.68 8.01 -52.01
C ASP A 180 23.36 7.30 -51.67
N LYS A 181 23.29 6.00 -52.00
CA LYS A 181 22.19 5.10 -51.70
C LYS A 181 22.69 3.85 -50.98
N ILE A 182 21.85 3.29 -50.13
CA ILE A 182 22.11 2.07 -49.37
C ILE A 182 21.22 0.96 -49.95
N PRO A 183 21.77 0.04 -50.77
CA PRO A 183 21.02 -1.12 -51.25
C PRO A 183 20.89 -2.15 -50.13
N LEU A 184 19.68 -2.66 -49.89
CA LEU A 184 19.42 -3.75 -48.96
C LEU A 184 18.23 -4.59 -49.41
N GLY A 185 18.34 -5.91 -49.26
CA GLY A 185 17.31 -6.87 -49.60
C GLY A 185 16.36 -7.09 -48.43
N LEU A 186 15.05 -7.02 -48.67
CA LEU A 186 14.02 -7.15 -47.63
C LEU A 186 12.85 -8.02 -48.07
N HIS A 187 12.35 -8.84 -47.14
CA HIS A 187 10.99 -9.38 -47.18
C HIS A 187 10.47 -9.65 -45.78
N LEU A 188 9.15 -9.80 -45.67
CA LEU A 188 8.43 -10.00 -44.43
C LEU A 188 7.76 -11.37 -44.39
N LEU A 189 7.64 -11.91 -43.18
CA LEU A 189 6.79 -13.06 -42.87
C LEU A 189 5.96 -12.75 -41.62
N SER A 190 4.69 -13.12 -41.66
CA SER A 190 3.77 -13.12 -40.54
C SER A 190 3.10 -14.49 -40.46
N GLN A 191 3.27 -15.20 -39.34
CA GLN A 191 2.76 -16.55 -39.17
C GLN A 191 2.14 -16.74 -37.77
N ARG A 192 1.04 -17.48 -37.69
CA ARG A 192 0.39 -17.89 -36.44
C ARG A 192 0.15 -19.39 -36.49
N GLN A 193 0.43 -20.07 -35.38
CA GLN A 193 0.25 -21.52 -35.31
C GLN A 193 -1.22 -21.90 -35.59
N GLY A 194 -1.44 -22.76 -36.58
CA GLY A 194 -2.77 -23.22 -36.97
C GLY A 194 -3.61 -22.24 -37.82
N GLY A 195 -3.08 -21.04 -38.10
CA GLY A 195 -3.73 -20.03 -38.94
C GLY A 195 -3.08 -19.88 -40.31
N ARG A 196 -3.70 -19.07 -41.17
CA ARG A 196 -3.09 -18.63 -42.43
C ARG A 196 -2.01 -17.58 -42.15
N GLY A 197 -0.82 -17.75 -42.75
CA GLY A 197 0.26 -16.78 -42.73
C GLY A 197 0.18 -15.79 -43.89
N ASP A 198 1.01 -14.75 -43.83
CA ASP A 198 1.14 -13.70 -44.83
C ASP A 198 2.62 -13.35 -45.02
N SER A 199 3.02 -12.93 -46.22
CA SER A 199 4.41 -12.61 -46.54
C SER A 199 4.51 -11.65 -47.72
N THR A 200 5.66 -10.99 -47.86
CA THR A 200 5.95 -10.13 -49.01
C THR A 200 7.00 -10.80 -49.91
N PRO A 201 7.06 -10.45 -51.21
CA PRO A 201 8.19 -10.85 -52.04
C PRO A 201 9.50 -10.22 -51.55
N HIS A 202 10.63 -10.83 -51.91
CA HIS A 202 11.95 -10.22 -51.73
C HIS A 202 12.13 -9.03 -52.67
N VAL A 203 12.53 -7.90 -52.11
CA VAL A 203 12.79 -6.65 -52.83
C VAL A 203 14.12 -6.08 -52.39
N VAL A 204 14.94 -5.64 -53.34
CA VAL A 204 16.12 -4.81 -53.06
C VAL A 204 15.68 -3.35 -53.04
N ALA A 205 15.71 -2.73 -51.87
CA ALA A 205 15.44 -1.31 -51.69
C ALA A 205 16.72 -0.51 -51.77
N GLU A 206 16.70 0.63 -52.48
CA GLU A 206 17.78 1.60 -52.47
C GLU A 206 17.40 2.83 -51.63
N LEU A 207 17.84 2.86 -50.37
CA LEU A 207 17.50 3.95 -49.46
C LEU A 207 18.45 5.13 -49.66
N PRO A 208 17.96 6.37 -49.88
CA PRO A 208 18.80 7.56 -49.89
C PRO A 208 19.55 7.72 -48.56
N ARG A 209 20.83 8.06 -48.61
CA ARG A 209 21.62 8.27 -47.40
C ARG A 209 21.28 9.62 -46.78
N SER A 210 20.72 9.62 -45.57
CA SER A 210 20.45 10.84 -44.80
C SER A 210 21.65 11.80 -44.72
N ALA A 211 21.38 13.09 -44.87
CA ALA A 211 22.35 14.16 -44.65
C ALA A 211 22.73 14.31 -43.17
N GLN A 212 21.84 13.87 -42.26
CA GLN A 212 22.10 13.82 -40.83
C GLN A 212 22.92 12.56 -40.51
N GLN A 213 24.12 12.76 -39.96
CA GLN A 213 25.01 11.64 -39.59
C GLN A 213 24.95 11.31 -38.09
N GLU A 214 24.55 12.25 -37.24
CA GLU A 214 24.42 12.00 -35.81
C GLU A 214 23.06 11.41 -35.47
N VAL A 215 23.07 10.38 -34.62
CA VAL A 215 21.88 9.76 -34.06
C VAL A 215 21.98 9.72 -32.52
N PRO A 216 20.86 9.74 -31.79
CA PRO A 216 20.87 9.67 -30.33
C PRO A 216 21.59 8.42 -29.82
N LYS A 217 22.48 8.61 -28.83
CA LYS A 217 23.14 7.51 -28.13
C LYS A 217 22.13 6.74 -27.30
N VAL A 218 22.10 5.43 -27.48
CA VAL A 218 21.21 4.54 -26.72
C VAL A 218 21.97 4.00 -25.49
N THR A 219 21.49 4.36 -24.30
CA THR A 219 22.11 3.95 -23.01
C THR A 219 21.37 2.77 -22.34
N ARG A 220 20.28 2.29 -22.93
CA ARG A 220 19.44 1.24 -22.36
C ARG A 220 20.11 -0.14 -22.41
N LYS A 221 19.74 -1.03 -21.48
CA LYS A 221 20.15 -2.44 -21.47
C LYS A 221 19.00 -3.32 -21.97
N GLY A 222 19.29 -4.23 -22.90
CA GLY A 222 18.31 -5.19 -23.45
C GLY A 222 17.56 -4.71 -24.69
N THR A 223 16.76 -5.61 -25.27
CA THR A 223 15.93 -5.36 -26.47
C THR A 223 14.60 -4.69 -26.10
N PRO A 224 14.09 -3.74 -26.89
CA PRO A 224 12.74 -3.17 -26.71
C PRO A 224 11.63 -4.22 -26.74
N ASP A 225 10.55 -3.90 -26.05
CA ASP A 225 9.26 -4.60 -26.14
C ASP A 225 8.27 -3.68 -26.89
N LEU A 226 7.41 -4.25 -27.73
CA LEU A 226 6.38 -3.48 -28.44
C LEU A 226 5.18 -3.11 -27.56
N ARG A 227 5.07 -3.72 -26.37
CA ARG A 227 4.08 -3.27 -25.38
C ARG A 227 4.38 -1.82 -25.00
N PRO A 228 3.40 -0.92 -25.12
CA PRO A 228 3.61 0.46 -24.73
C PRO A 228 3.99 0.52 -23.24
N LEU A 229 4.82 1.49 -22.86
CA LEU A 229 5.17 1.74 -21.45
C LEU A 229 3.93 1.86 -20.56
N SER A 230 2.80 2.32 -21.13
CA SER A 230 1.50 2.38 -20.47
C SER A 230 0.95 1.05 -19.96
N ASP A 231 1.42 -0.09 -20.50
CA ASP A 231 0.96 -1.42 -20.12
C ASP A 231 1.72 -2.00 -18.93
N TYR A 232 2.81 -1.36 -18.53
CA TYR A 232 3.60 -1.78 -17.38
C TYR A 232 3.27 -0.94 -16.14
N ARG A 233 2.98 -1.62 -15.03
CA ARG A 233 2.95 -0.99 -13.70
C ARG A 233 4.34 -0.58 -13.22
N PHE A 234 5.35 -1.35 -13.64
CA PHE A 234 6.76 -1.09 -13.39
C PHE A 234 7.58 -1.53 -14.60
N HIS A 235 8.44 -0.65 -15.10
CA HIS A 235 9.33 -0.92 -16.23
C HIS A 235 10.62 -0.11 -16.08
N ASN A 236 11.78 -0.77 -16.15
CA ASN A 236 13.10 -0.12 -16.10
C ASN A 236 13.32 0.88 -14.95
N GLY A 237 12.77 0.60 -13.76
CA GLY A 237 12.90 1.49 -12.60
C GLY A 237 11.86 2.61 -12.53
N LEU A 238 11.02 2.75 -13.56
CA LEU A 238 9.88 3.66 -13.59
C LEU A 238 8.61 2.90 -13.18
N ALA A 239 7.79 3.51 -12.33
CA ALA A 239 6.45 3.01 -12.03
C ALA A 239 5.40 3.90 -12.65
N LYS A 240 4.40 3.27 -13.28
CA LYS A 240 3.20 3.97 -13.74
C LYS A 240 2.36 4.27 -12.52
N LEU A 241 2.12 5.56 -12.26
CA LEU A 241 1.13 5.99 -11.28
C LEU A 241 -0.25 5.58 -11.77
N GLU A 242 -0.92 4.74 -10.99
CA GLU A 242 -2.30 4.37 -11.28
C GLU A 242 -3.20 5.59 -11.19
N LYS A 243 -4.07 5.77 -12.18
CA LYS A 243 -5.02 6.89 -12.17
C LYS A 243 -6.15 6.61 -11.17
N LEU A 244 -6.80 7.67 -10.70
CA LEU A 244 -7.93 7.52 -9.77
C LEU A 244 -9.08 6.73 -10.40
N GLU A 245 -9.28 6.87 -11.72
CA GLU A 245 -10.33 6.17 -12.48
C GLU A 245 -10.04 4.66 -12.64
N ASP A 246 -8.77 4.24 -12.52
CA ASP A 246 -8.44 2.82 -12.54
C ASP A 246 -8.81 2.19 -11.20
N LYS A 247 -9.95 1.49 -11.20
CA LYS A 247 -10.47 0.74 -10.05
C LYS A 247 -10.09 -0.74 -10.07
N GLY A 248 -9.25 -1.15 -11.02
CA GLY A 248 -8.87 -2.53 -11.26
C GLY A 248 -10.05 -3.43 -11.63
N LEU A 249 -9.97 -4.69 -11.23
CA LEU A 249 -10.99 -5.70 -11.54
C LEU A 249 -12.24 -5.55 -10.67
N THR A 250 -13.38 -6.01 -11.16
CA THR A 250 -14.62 -6.16 -10.37
C THR A 250 -14.73 -7.60 -9.86
N HIS A 251 -15.39 -7.81 -8.71
CA HIS A 251 -15.58 -9.17 -8.19
C HIS A 251 -16.25 -10.08 -9.23
N LYS A 252 -17.18 -9.56 -10.05
CA LYS A 252 -17.83 -10.32 -11.12
C LYS A 252 -16.84 -10.86 -12.17
N GLN A 253 -15.75 -10.14 -12.45
CA GLN A 253 -14.74 -10.57 -13.44
C GLN A 253 -13.82 -11.68 -12.91
N VAL A 254 -13.63 -11.76 -11.59
CA VAL A 254 -12.67 -12.68 -10.95
C VAL A 254 -13.30 -13.73 -10.05
N ALA A 255 -14.62 -13.66 -9.84
CA ALA A 255 -15.33 -14.62 -9.03
C ALA A 255 -15.11 -16.03 -9.60
N PRO A 256 -14.65 -16.99 -8.78
CA PRO A 256 -14.42 -18.34 -9.27
C PRO A 256 -15.77 -18.95 -9.68
N ALA A 257 -15.77 -19.70 -10.79
CA ALA A 257 -16.98 -20.35 -11.30
C ALA A 257 -17.62 -21.30 -10.26
N GLN A 258 -16.80 -21.84 -9.35
CA GLN A 258 -17.26 -22.56 -8.17
C GLN A 258 -16.74 -21.85 -6.91
N PRO A 259 -17.61 -21.55 -5.92
CA PRO A 259 -17.18 -20.98 -4.65
C PRO A 259 -16.11 -21.85 -3.97
N ILE A 260 -15.09 -21.20 -3.41
CA ILE A 260 -14.04 -21.90 -2.65
C ILE A 260 -14.68 -22.52 -1.40
N GLN A 261 -14.63 -23.85 -1.30
CA GLN A 261 -15.02 -24.57 -0.10
C GLN A 261 -13.79 -24.83 0.77
N PHE A 262 -13.75 -24.22 1.96
CA PHE A 262 -12.71 -24.50 2.93
C PHE A 262 -12.96 -25.87 3.57
N GLY A 263 -12.03 -26.82 3.43
CA GLY A 263 -12.17 -28.18 3.94
C GLY A 263 -12.16 -28.31 5.48
N ARG A 264 -11.91 -27.23 6.22
CA ARG A 264 -12.00 -27.17 7.68
C ARG A 264 -12.54 -25.80 8.11
N PRO A 265 -13.44 -25.72 9.11
CA PRO A 265 -13.80 -24.45 9.73
C PRO A 265 -12.55 -23.74 10.27
N LYS A 266 -12.45 -22.42 10.06
CA LYS A 266 -11.37 -21.62 10.67
C LYS A 266 -11.46 -21.76 12.19
N PRO A 267 -10.43 -22.31 12.88
CA PRO A 267 -10.47 -22.43 14.32
C PRO A 267 -10.50 -21.03 14.96
N ALA A 268 -11.30 -20.88 16.02
CA ALA A 268 -11.26 -19.66 16.82
C ALA A 268 -9.88 -19.55 17.48
N PRO A 269 -9.22 -18.37 17.44
CA PRO A 269 -7.98 -18.20 18.18
C PRO A 269 -8.26 -18.28 19.68
N ILE A 270 -7.34 -18.89 20.43
CA ILE A 270 -7.50 -19.17 21.86
C ILE A 270 -6.75 -18.09 22.64
N PHE A 271 -7.49 -17.35 23.48
CA PHE A 271 -6.97 -16.20 24.23
C PHE A 271 -7.08 -16.36 25.76
N ALA A 272 -7.57 -17.51 26.23
CA ALA A 272 -7.80 -17.79 27.65
C ALA A 272 -7.52 -19.26 28.02
N SER A 273 -6.66 -19.97 27.29
CA SER A 273 -6.32 -21.35 27.67
C SER A 273 -5.44 -21.42 28.91
N VAL A 274 -5.77 -22.37 29.78
CA VAL A 274 -5.10 -22.63 31.05
C VAL A 274 -4.24 -23.90 30.96
N ALA A 275 -4.86 -25.01 30.57
CA ALA A 275 -4.24 -26.34 30.52
C ALA A 275 -5.04 -27.26 29.59
N ARG A 276 -4.41 -28.34 29.10
CA ARG A 276 -5.12 -29.47 28.47
C ARG A 276 -5.24 -30.68 29.40
N LYS A 277 -4.27 -30.87 30.30
CA LYS A 277 -4.27 -31.92 31.34
C LYS A 277 -4.00 -31.30 32.72
N PRO A 278 -4.94 -30.49 33.26
CA PRO A 278 -4.75 -29.84 34.56
C PRO A 278 -4.50 -30.89 35.65
N GLY A 279 -3.59 -30.58 36.58
CA GLY A 279 -3.22 -31.48 37.69
C GLY A 279 -2.26 -32.62 37.35
N GLN A 280 -1.92 -32.85 36.08
CA GLN A 280 -0.83 -33.76 35.74
C GLN A 280 0.51 -33.19 36.23
N ALA A 281 1.26 -33.98 36.99
CA ALA A 281 2.57 -33.58 37.47
C ALA A 281 3.55 -33.46 36.29
N GLY A 282 4.23 -32.33 36.21
CA GLY A 282 5.33 -32.12 35.27
C GLY A 282 6.62 -32.82 35.71
N SER A 283 7.56 -33.00 34.78
CA SER A 283 8.87 -33.62 35.04
C SER A 283 9.80 -32.77 35.92
N VAL A 284 9.52 -31.47 36.04
CA VAL A 284 10.32 -30.52 36.83
C VAL A 284 9.64 -30.25 38.17
N LYS A 285 10.41 -30.31 39.27
CA LYS A 285 9.92 -29.96 40.61
C LYS A 285 9.85 -28.46 40.83
N ARG A 286 10.97 -27.79 40.55
CA ARG A 286 11.14 -26.34 40.65
C ARG A 286 12.31 -25.91 39.78
N GLU A 287 12.11 -24.88 38.99
CA GLU A 287 13.12 -24.24 38.15
C GLU A 287 12.85 -22.74 38.07
N GLN A 288 13.90 -21.97 37.85
CA GLN A 288 13.88 -20.51 37.87
C GLN A 288 14.64 -19.96 36.67
N VAL A 289 13.98 -19.07 35.94
CA VAL A 289 14.59 -18.36 34.80
C VAL A 289 14.53 -16.87 35.08
N THR A 290 15.68 -16.21 35.04
CA THR A 290 15.75 -14.75 35.22
C THR A 290 15.23 -14.06 33.97
N VAL A 291 14.43 -13.01 34.12
CA VAL A 291 13.92 -12.15 33.05
C VAL A 291 14.35 -10.72 33.33
N GLN A 292 15.02 -10.10 32.37
CA GLN A 292 15.56 -8.75 32.52
C GLN A 292 14.61 -7.73 31.91
N LEU A 293 14.39 -6.63 32.61
CA LEU A 293 13.72 -5.44 32.10
C LEU A 293 14.70 -4.28 32.12
N LEU A 294 14.71 -3.49 31.04
CA LEU A 294 15.49 -2.25 30.96
C LEU A 294 14.59 -1.09 30.53
N GLU A 295 14.66 0.02 31.26
CA GLU A 295 14.05 1.28 30.84
C GLU A 295 14.99 2.00 29.86
N GLU A 296 14.70 1.93 28.56
CA GLU A 296 15.57 2.52 27.53
C GLU A 296 15.19 3.94 27.10
N ALA A 297 13.99 4.42 27.43
CA ALA A 297 13.50 5.72 26.96
C ALA A 297 14.08 6.90 27.75
N GLY A 298 14.71 6.66 28.91
CA GLY A 298 15.20 7.72 29.79
C GLY A 298 14.09 8.42 30.58
N VAL A 299 12.97 7.75 30.81
CA VAL A 299 11.79 8.31 31.48
C VAL A 299 11.30 7.34 32.55
N ALA A 300 11.03 7.84 33.75
CA ALA A 300 10.44 7.01 34.80
C ALA A 300 9.02 6.58 34.43
N ARG A 301 8.71 5.32 34.68
CA ARG A 301 7.41 4.70 34.40
C ARG A 301 6.76 4.31 35.72
N LYS A 302 5.59 4.89 36.01
CA LYS A 302 4.88 4.60 37.27
C LYS A 302 4.32 3.18 37.28
N GLN A 303 3.85 2.74 36.12
CA GLN A 303 3.19 1.44 35.95
C GLN A 303 3.30 1.02 34.48
N THR A 304 4.44 0.44 34.10
CA THR A 304 4.64 -0.07 32.75
C THR A 304 4.00 -1.45 32.60
N ALA A 305 3.43 -1.73 31.43
CA ALA A 305 2.86 -3.03 31.14
C ALA A 305 3.91 -3.94 30.51
N VAL A 306 4.15 -5.10 31.11
CA VAL A 306 5.09 -6.09 30.61
C VAL A 306 4.31 -7.29 30.09
N SER A 307 4.57 -7.66 28.83
CA SER A 307 3.94 -8.79 28.17
C SER A 307 4.97 -9.55 27.33
N PHE A 308 5.17 -10.83 27.59
CA PHE A 308 6.14 -11.65 26.85
C PHE A 308 5.75 -13.13 26.82
N GLY A 309 6.22 -13.83 25.78
CA GLY A 309 6.11 -15.28 25.70
C GLY A 309 7.22 -15.97 26.47
N PHE A 310 6.87 -16.86 27.39
CA PHE A 310 7.79 -17.72 28.11
C PHE A 310 7.74 -19.14 27.52
N PRO A 311 8.87 -19.67 27.00
CA PRO A 311 8.92 -21.03 26.50
C PRO A 311 9.02 -22.03 27.66
N CYS A 312 8.39 -23.19 27.49
CA CYS A 312 8.38 -24.25 28.49
C CYS A 312 8.91 -25.57 27.88
N PRO A 313 9.79 -26.31 28.57
CA PRO A 313 10.27 -27.60 28.08
C PRO A 313 9.14 -28.62 27.97
N GLN A 314 9.26 -29.53 27.00
CA GLN A 314 8.29 -30.61 26.83
C GLN A 314 8.22 -31.50 28.09
N GLY A 315 7.01 -31.78 28.56
CA GLY A 315 6.73 -32.57 29.76
C GLY A 315 6.94 -31.84 31.09
N ALA A 316 7.50 -30.61 31.10
CA ALA A 316 7.86 -29.92 32.34
C ALA A 316 6.67 -29.33 33.09
N LEU A 317 5.63 -28.89 32.36
CA LEU A 317 4.47 -28.20 32.91
C LEU A 317 3.20 -28.57 32.16
N PHE A 318 2.12 -28.87 32.88
CA PHE A 318 0.80 -29.13 32.28
C PHE A 318 -0.26 -28.11 32.70
N ASP A 319 0.05 -27.24 33.67
CA ASP A 319 -0.87 -26.26 34.23
C ASP A 319 -0.15 -24.93 34.53
N ILE A 320 -0.71 -23.81 34.05
CA ILE A 320 -0.18 -22.47 34.31
C ILE A 320 -0.26 -22.07 35.79
N ALA A 321 -1.04 -22.77 36.62
CA ALA A 321 -1.06 -22.56 38.06
C ALA A 321 0.29 -22.91 38.73
N ASN A 322 1.13 -23.70 38.04
CA ASN A 322 2.47 -24.09 38.47
C ASN A 322 3.57 -23.14 37.97
N ILE A 323 3.20 -21.91 37.60
CA ILE A 323 4.13 -20.86 37.14
C ILE A 323 3.80 -19.57 37.90
N ARG A 324 4.83 -18.87 38.39
CA ARG A 324 4.69 -17.54 39.02
C ARG A 324 5.84 -16.61 38.64
N VAL A 325 5.60 -15.32 38.80
CA VAL A 325 6.61 -14.27 38.56
C VAL A 325 7.03 -13.70 39.91
N LEU A 326 8.34 -13.65 40.16
CA LEU A 326 8.93 -13.07 41.36
C LEU A 326 9.63 -11.76 41.00
N SER A 327 9.45 -10.76 41.84
CA SER A 327 10.15 -9.47 41.77
C SER A 327 11.63 -9.62 42.17
N PRO A 328 12.47 -8.59 41.96
CA PRO A 328 13.87 -8.60 42.40
C PRO A 328 14.07 -8.88 43.90
N THR A 329 13.04 -8.66 44.74
CA THR A 329 13.09 -8.94 46.19
C THR A 329 12.65 -10.36 46.55
N GLY A 330 12.29 -11.18 45.56
CA GLY A 330 11.76 -12.53 45.76
C GLY A 330 10.26 -12.59 46.08
N ALA A 331 9.59 -11.44 46.18
CA ALA A 331 8.14 -11.38 46.40
C ALA A 331 7.38 -11.69 45.09
N GLU A 332 6.31 -12.48 45.19
CA GLU A 332 5.45 -12.81 44.06
C GLU A 332 4.66 -11.60 43.57
N VAL A 333 4.67 -11.37 42.26
CA VAL A 333 4.01 -10.26 41.58
C VAL A 333 2.67 -10.74 41.01
N PRO A 334 1.58 -9.95 41.13
CA PRO A 334 0.33 -10.25 40.45
C PRO A 334 0.55 -10.36 38.92
N ALA A 335 0.38 -11.56 38.39
CA ALA A 335 0.57 -11.85 36.97
C ALA A 335 -0.62 -12.63 36.41
N GLN A 336 -0.89 -12.42 35.13
CA GLN A 336 -1.83 -13.18 34.32
C GLN A 336 -1.02 -14.05 33.36
N LEU A 337 -1.40 -15.33 33.27
CA LEU A 337 -0.76 -16.31 32.42
C LEU A 337 -1.79 -16.91 31.47
N THR A 338 -1.41 -17.08 30.21
CA THR A 338 -2.25 -17.73 29.19
C THR A 338 -1.40 -18.72 28.41
N ALA A 339 -1.78 -20.00 28.42
CA ALA A 339 -1.15 -20.98 27.53
C ALA A 339 -1.47 -20.62 26.08
N THR A 340 -0.47 -20.41 25.22
CA THR A 340 -0.69 -20.04 23.81
C THR A 340 -0.40 -21.20 22.86
N SER A 341 0.35 -22.21 23.30
CA SER A 341 0.53 -23.46 22.56
C SER A 341 0.94 -24.62 23.47
N PHE A 342 0.77 -25.84 22.97
CA PHE A 342 1.02 -27.09 23.67
C PHE A 342 1.93 -28.00 22.84
N TRP A 343 2.73 -28.83 23.51
CA TRP A 343 3.49 -29.92 22.90
C TRP A 343 2.59 -31.13 22.56
N PRO A 344 3.07 -32.12 21.78
CA PRO A 344 2.29 -33.33 21.46
C PRO A 344 1.83 -34.16 22.66
N ASP A 345 2.51 -34.06 23.80
CA ASP A 345 2.12 -34.74 25.05
C ASP A 345 1.07 -33.95 25.86
N ASP A 346 0.63 -32.80 25.34
CA ASP A 346 -0.25 -31.80 25.97
C ASP A 346 0.38 -30.95 27.08
N SER A 347 1.70 -31.03 27.28
CA SER A 347 2.42 -30.08 28.14
C SER A 347 2.45 -28.69 27.51
N LEU A 348 2.61 -27.66 28.35
CA LEU A 348 2.71 -26.27 27.91
C LEU A 348 3.98 -26.08 27.08
N LYS A 349 3.85 -25.43 25.92
CA LYS A 349 4.98 -25.08 25.05
C LYS A 349 5.33 -23.60 25.13
N TRP A 350 4.30 -22.75 25.04
CA TRP A 350 4.43 -21.30 25.19
C TRP A 350 3.34 -20.79 26.13
N VAL A 351 3.75 -19.92 27.05
CA VAL A 351 2.86 -19.22 27.98
C VAL A 351 3.07 -17.72 27.82
N LEU A 352 2.00 -16.98 27.55
CA LEU A 352 2.03 -15.53 27.61
C LEU A 352 1.97 -15.09 29.07
N VAL A 353 2.91 -14.24 29.47
CA VAL A 353 3.02 -13.66 30.82
C VAL A 353 2.68 -12.17 30.74
N ASP A 354 1.71 -11.72 31.52
CA ASP A 354 1.30 -10.31 31.64
C ASP A 354 1.38 -9.84 33.10
N PHE A 355 2.12 -8.77 33.36
CA PHE A 355 2.15 -8.09 34.66
C PHE A 355 2.46 -6.60 34.50
N GLN A 356 2.48 -5.88 35.62
CA GLN A 356 2.82 -4.46 35.64
C GLN A 356 3.85 -4.17 36.73
N THR A 357 4.77 -3.24 36.47
CA THR A 357 5.80 -2.82 37.43
C THR A 357 6.21 -1.37 37.23
N PRO A 358 6.60 -0.63 38.29
CA PRO A 358 7.30 0.63 38.13
C PRO A 358 8.74 0.40 37.64
N LEU A 359 9.28 1.38 36.91
CA LEU A 359 10.70 1.47 36.55
C LEU A 359 11.18 2.92 36.68
N ALA A 360 12.30 3.12 37.38
CA ALA A 360 12.99 4.40 37.39
C ALA A 360 13.71 4.66 36.06
N VAL A 361 14.14 5.91 35.83
CA VAL A 361 14.89 6.32 34.64
C VAL A 361 16.11 5.41 34.46
N LYS A 362 16.26 4.80 33.27
CA LYS A 362 17.39 3.90 32.94
C LYS A 362 17.59 2.72 33.90
N GLN A 363 16.55 2.35 34.65
CA GLN A 363 16.65 1.25 35.60
C GLN A 363 16.65 -0.10 34.88
N GLU A 364 17.57 -0.97 35.31
CA GLU A 364 17.52 -2.40 35.04
C GLU A 364 16.86 -3.12 36.24
N GLN A 365 15.92 -4.03 35.98
CA GLN A 365 15.35 -4.91 37.01
C GLN A 365 15.35 -6.37 36.54
N LYS A 366 15.64 -7.28 37.47
CA LYS A 366 15.67 -8.72 37.24
C LYS A 366 14.50 -9.39 37.95
N PHE A 367 13.54 -9.85 37.17
CA PHE A 367 12.43 -10.68 37.63
C PHE A 367 12.80 -12.15 37.47
N THR A 368 12.06 -13.04 38.12
CA THR A 368 12.25 -14.49 37.97
C THR A 368 10.92 -15.14 37.60
N VAL A 369 10.89 -15.91 36.52
CA VAL A 369 9.81 -16.86 36.27
C VAL A 369 10.18 -18.15 36.98
N GLU A 370 9.44 -18.50 38.03
CA GLU A 370 9.60 -19.75 38.76
C GLU A 370 8.47 -20.71 38.38
N PHE A 371 8.81 -21.96 38.07
CA PHE A 371 7.84 -22.97 37.66
C PHE A 371 8.20 -24.37 38.12
N GLY A 372 7.22 -25.28 38.13
CA GLY A 372 7.39 -26.71 38.41
C GLY A 372 6.27 -27.28 39.28
N SER A 373 6.23 -28.60 39.43
CA SER A 373 5.17 -29.32 40.17
C SER A 373 5.04 -28.91 41.65
N GLU A 374 6.09 -28.34 42.26
CA GLU A 374 6.06 -27.82 43.64
C GLU A 374 5.77 -26.32 43.72
N VAL A 375 5.60 -25.64 42.59
CA VAL A 375 5.29 -24.21 42.51
C VAL A 375 3.78 -24.03 42.49
N LYS A 376 3.28 -23.08 43.28
CA LYS A 376 1.87 -22.68 43.28
C LYS A 376 1.79 -21.17 43.17
N ARG A 377 1.12 -20.68 42.13
CA ARG A 377 0.84 -19.25 41.97
C ARG A 377 -0.23 -18.82 42.97
N ARG A 378 -0.01 -17.67 43.61
CA ARG A 378 -0.98 -17.01 44.47
C ARG A 378 -2.07 -16.36 43.62
N THR A 379 -3.31 -16.50 44.05
CA THR A 379 -4.41 -15.69 43.51
C THR A 379 -4.33 -14.28 44.09
N SER A 380 -4.29 -13.26 43.22
CA SER A 380 -4.35 -11.85 43.63
C SER A 380 -5.75 -11.27 43.37
N PRO A 381 -6.33 -10.49 44.30
CA PRO A 381 -7.53 -9.72 44.01
C PRO A 381 -7.29 -8.81 42.80
N SER A 382 -8.31 -8.64 41.96
CA SER A 382 -8.24 -7.75 40.81
C SER A 382 -9.29 -6.66 40.90
N PRO A 383 -8.92 -5.40 40.61
CA PRO A 383 -9.89 -4.32 40.42
C PRO A 383 -10.60 -4.40 39.05
N LEU A 384 -10.20 -5.32 38.15
CA LEU A 384 -10.85 -5.48 36.85
C LEU A 384 -12.23 -6.10 37.01
N LYS A 385 -13.24 -5.40 36.48
CA LYS A 385 -14.62 -5.89 36.43
C LYS A 385 -15.19 -5.66 35.04
N VAL A 386 -15.94 -6.63 34.53
CA VAL A 386 -16.68 -6.51 33.27
C VAL A 386 -18.16 -6.74 33.56
N GLU A 387 -19.00 -5.82 33.10
CA GLU A 387 -20.45 -5.89 33.20
C GLU A 387 -21.03 -5.91 31.78
N ASP A 388 -21.54 -7.08 31.38
CA ASP A 388 -22.04 -7.30 30.03
C ASP A 388 -23.57 -7.21 30.00
N GLY A 389 -24.10 -6.06 29.60
CA GLY A 389 -25.54 -5.81 29.48
C GLY A 389 -26.04 -5.86 28.04
N ASP A 390 -27.37 -5.77 27.85
CA ASP A 390 -27.98 -5.90 26.51
C ASP A 390 -27.58 -4.77 25.55
N ALA A 391 -27.46 -3.54 26.06
CA ALA A 391 -27.16 -2.36 25.24
C ALA A 391 -25.70 -1.92 25.31
N THR A 392 -24.99 -2.24 26.39
CA THR A 392 -23.65 -1.72 26.68
C THR A 392 -22.79 -2.79 27.34
N LEU A 393 -21.49 -2.75 27.05
CA LEU A 393 -20.46 -3.46 27.81
C LEU A 393 -19.68 -2.44 28.64
N ALA A 394 -19.63 -2.61 29.96
CA ALA A 394 -18.82 -1.76 30.84
C ALA A 394 -17.57 -2.51 31.33
N VAL A 395 -16.42 -1.85 31.28
CA VAL A 395 -15.14 -2.37 31.81
C VAL A 395 -14.61 -1.39 32.84
N SER A 396 -14.35 -1.88 34.06
CA SER A 396 -13.72 -1.12 35.13
C SER A 396 -12.31 -1.62 35.37
N THR A 397 -11.34 -0.71 35.53
CA THR A 397 -9.93 -1.03 35.84
C THR A 397 -9.58 -0.84 37.31
N GLY A 398 -10.50 -0.31 38.12
CA GLY A 398 -10.23 0.32 39.40
C GLY A 398 -10.51 1.81 39.28
N PRO A 399 -9.54 2.63 38.86
CA PRO A 399 -9.75 4.07 38.70
C PRO A 399 -10.65 4.42 37.51
N LEU A 400 -10.67 3.61 36.43
CA LEU A 400 -11.55 3.85 35.28
C LEU A 400 -12.79 2.97 35.30
N LYS A 401 -13.89 3.54 34.78
CA LYS A 401 -15.01 2.80 34.18
C LYS A 401 -15.20 3.31 32.76
N ILE A 402 -15.32 2.41 31.80
CA ILE A 402 -15.59 2.73 30.39
C ILE A 402 -16.78 1.94 29.90
N GLU A 403 -17.70 2.63 29.23
CA GLU A 403 -18.85 2.02 28.57
C GLU A 403 -18.66 2.00 27.05
N LEU A 404 -18.93 0.84 26.45
CA LEU A 404 -18.96 0.62 25.02
C LEU A 404 -20.41 0.37 24.60
N ASP A 405 -20.87 1.05 23.55
CA ASP A 405 -22.22 0.85 23.01
C ASP A 405 -22.24 -0.32 22.02
N LYS A 406 -23.16 -1.27 22.22
CA LYS A 406 -23.30 -2.46 21.37
C LYS A 406 -24.10 -2.21 20.09
N LYS A 407 -24.79 -1.07 19.97
CA LYS A 407 -25.65 -0.74 18.83
C LYS A 407 -25.11 0.43 18.00
N ARG A 408 -24.42 1.37 18.64
CA ARG A 408 -23.81 2.55 18.02
C ARG A 408 -22.37 2.68 18.47
N PHE A 409 -21.53 1.76 18.02
CA PHE A 409 -20.15 1.67 18.48
C PHE A 409 -19.35 2.93 18.09
N ASN A 410 -18.99 3.74 19.08
CA ASN A 410 -18.25 4.98 18.89
C ASN A 410 -16.90 4.99 19.63
N LEU A 411 -16.31 3.82 19.89
CA LEU A 411 -15.27 3.60 20.90
C LEU A 411 -15.78 3.85 22.32
N PHE A 412 -15.64 5.06 22.85
CA PHE A 412 -15.95 5.38 24.24
C PHE A 412 -17.30 6.09 24.31
N ARG A 413 -18.36 5.37 24.65
CA ARG A 413 -19.68 5.98 24.90
C ARG A 413 -19.58 6.96 26.06
N ALA A 414 -18.90 6.55 27.13
CA ALA A 414 -18.60 7.38 28.29
C ALA A 414 -17.41 6.81 29.06
N VAL A 415 -16.63 7.71 29.65
CA VAL A 415 -15.47 7.40 30.49
C VAL A 415 -15.62 8.10 31.83
N TRP A 416 -15.49 7.35 32.91
CA TRP A 416 -15.41 7.86 34.28
C TRP A 416 -14.03 7.58 34.85
N LEU A 417 -13.49 8.57 35.57
CA LEU A 417 -12.32 8.45 36.42
C LEU A 417 -12.75 8.73 37.86
N ASP A 418 -12.51 7.77 38.76
CA ASP A 418 -12.85 7.86 40.19
C ASP A 418 -14.32 8.31 40.42
N GLY A 419 -15.23 7.79 39.58
CA GLY A 419 -16.67 8.06 39.63
C GLY A 419 -17.13 9.35 38.94
N LYS A 420 -16.22 10.23 38.50
CA LYS A 420 -16.56 11.45 37.74
C LYS A 420 -16.51 11.17 36.24
N GLN A 421 -17.57 11.49 35.50
CA GLN A 421 -17.56 11.41 34.04
C GLN A 421 -16.64 12.50 33.47
N MET A 422 -15.70 12.11 32.60
CA MET A 422 -14.64 13.01 32.14
C MET A 422 -14.47 13.08 30.63
N ALA A 423 -14.85 12.05 29.88
CA ALA A 423 -14.68 12.04 28.44
C ALA A 423 -15.71 11.15 27.73
N ALA A 424 -15.87 11.40 26.43
CA ALA A 424 -16.55 10.54 25.49
C ALA A 424 -15.95 10.75 24.10
N SER A 425 -16.04 9.74 23.24
CA SER A 425 -15.79 9.89 21.81
C SER A 425 -16.92 10.67 21.15
N ALA A 426 -16.69 11.22 19.95
CA ALA A 426 -17.79 11.78 19.17
C ALA A 426 -18.86 10.71 18.88
N ALA A 427 -20.10 11.13 18.67
CA ALA A 427 -21.23 10.21 18.47
C ALA A 427 -21.05 9.31 17.24
N GLU A 428 -20.33 9.80 16.22
CA GLU A 428 -20.05 9.07 14.99
C GLU A 428 -19.04 7.92 15.18
N GLY A 429 -18.17 8.00 16.20
CA GLY A 429 -17.03 7.09 16.33
C GLY A 429 -15.92 7.41 15.33
N VAL A 430 -15.33 6.39 14.70
CA VAL A 430 -14.32 6.61 13.65
C VAL A 430 -15.01 7.04 12.37
N ARG A 431 -14.49 8.09 11.72
CA ARG A 431 -15.00 8.65 10.46
C ARG A 431 -14.11 8.22 9.30
N LEU A 432 -14.71 7.69 8.25
CA LEU A 432 -14.10 7.40 6.96
C LEU A 432 -14.84 8.20 5.89
N VAL A 433 -14.11 9.00 5.11
CA VAL A 433 -14.68 9.75 3.99
C VAL A 433 -14.18 9.14 2.69
N ASP A 434 -15.07 8.68 1.83
CA ASP A 434 -14.71 8.09 0.54
C ASP A 434 -14.18 9.15 -0.46
N GLU A 435 -13.82 8.72 -1.67
CA GLU A 435 -13.33 9.64 -2.71
C GLU A 435 -14.35 10.70 -3.17
N HIS A 436 -15.64 10.43 -3.01
CA HIS A 436 -16.75 11.30 -3.39
C HIS A 436 -17.21 12.22 -2.25
N GLY A 437 -16.55 12.19 -1.09
CA GLY A 437 -16.88 13.02 0.06
C GLY A 437 -17.98 12.44 0.95
N ARG A 438 -18.39 11.19 0.73
CA ARG A 438 -19.42 10.55 1.55
C ARG A 438 -18.84 10.01 2.84
N LEU A 439 -19.54 10.26 3.93
CA LEU A 439 -19.16 9.85 5.27
C LEU A 439 -19.69 8.45 5.61
N PHE A 440 -18.78 7.58 6.05
CA PHE A 440 -19.06 6.29 6.65
C PHE A 440 -18.47 6.24 8.05
N THR A 441 -19.17 5.62 9.01
CA THR A 441 -18.77 5.66 10.42
C THR A 441 -18.93 4.31 11.11
N THR A 442 -18.23 4.10 12.22
CA THR A 442 -18.36 2.87 13.03
C THR A 442 -19.70 2.78 13.77
N SER A 443 -20.36 3.92 13.99
CA SER A 443 -21.65 4.00 14.69
C SER A 443 -22.86 3.98 13.77
N GLY A 444 -22.66 4.13 12.45
CA GLY A 444 -23.72 4.19 11.43
C GLY A 444 -24.58 2.92 11.38
N ARG A 445 -24.07 1.81 11.91
CA ARG A 445 -24.83 0.59 12.17
C ARG A 445 -24.23 -0.20 13.34
N PRO A 446 -24.99 -1.15 13.93
CA PRO A 446 -24.44 -2.04 14.94
C PRO A 446 -23.22 -2.83 14.42
N PRO A 447 -22.17 -3.02 15.26
CA PRO A 447 -21.07 -3.92 14.93
C PRO A 447 -21.59 -5.34 14.70
N ASP A 448 -20.94 -6.08 13.79
CA ASP A 448 -21.22 -7.50 13.56
C ASP A 448 -20.89 -8.34 14.81
N SER A 449 -19.88 -7.91 15.59
CA SER A 449 -19.59 -8.50 16.89
C SER A 449 -18.94 -7.51 17.86
N LEU A 450 -19.32 -7.63 19.13
CA LEU A 450 -18.62 -7.04 20.28
C LEU A 450 -18.48 -8.14 21.33
N ARG A 451 -17.25 -8.56 21.62
CA ARG A 451 -16.98 -9.70 22.50
C ARG A 451 -15.73 -9.50 23.34
N ILE A 452 -15.69 -10.16 24.48
CA ILE A 452 -14.50 -10.25 25.30
C ILE A 452 -13.59 -11.32 24.67
N GLU A 453 -12.40 -10.92 24.23
CA GLU A 453 -11.39 -11.81 23.64
C GLU A 453 -10.52 -12.41 24.76
N GLU A 454 -10.16 -11.62 25.76
CA GLU A 454 -9.39 -12.06 26.94
C GLU A 454 -9.97 -11.46 28.22
N GLN A 455 -10.08 -12.26 29.28
CA GLN A 455 -10.55 -11.81 30.60
C GLN A 455 -9.75 -12.51 31.70
N GLY A 456 -8.89 -11.75 32.38
CA GLY A 456 -8.19 -12.22 33.55
C GLY A 456 -7.91 -11.12 34.56
N PRO A 457 -7.19 -11.44 35.65
CA PRO A 457 -7.01 -10.54 36.77
C PRO A 457 -6.09 -9.34 36.49
N GLN A 458 -5.31 -9.34 35.40
CA GLN A 458 -4.42 -8.23 35.05
C GLN A 458 -4.80 -7.52 33.76
N LYS A 459 -5.54 -8.19 32.87
CA LYS A 459 -5.84 -7.69 31.53
C LYS A 459 -7.20 -8.19 31.03
N VAL A 460 -7.96 -7.27 30.46
CA VAL A 460 -9.18 -7.54 29.67
C VAL A 460 -8.98 -7.00 28.26
N VAL A 461 -9.33 -7.78 27.25
CA VAL A 461 -9.33 -7.34 25.85
C VAL A 461 -10.74 -7.47 25.29
N VAL A 462 -11.30 -6.35 24.85
CA VAL A 462 -12.58 -6.32 24.13
C VAL A 462 -12.30 -6.17 22.65
N ARG A 463 -12.88 -7.07 21.84
CA ARG A 463 -12.83 -7.03 20.39
C ARG A 463 -14.17 -6.60 19.83
N VAL A 464 -14.14 -5.60 18.95
CA VAL A 464 -15.29 -5.10 18.20
C VAL A 464 -14.98 -5.17 16.71
N GLU A 465 -15.92 -5.67 15.91
CA GLU A 465 -15.79 -5.81 14.46
C GLU A 465 -17.09 -5.38 13.78
N GLY A 466 -16.97 -4.62 12.70
CA GLY A 466 -18.11 -4.20 11.90
C GLY A 466 -17.68 -3.42 10.65
N PRO A 467 -18.62 -3.16 9.73
CA PRO A 467 -18.39 -2.29 8.58
C PRO A 467 -18.44 -0.81 8.97
N TYR A 468 -17.74 0.04 8.22
CA TYR A 468 -18.07 1.46 8.16
C TYR A 468 -19.39 1.63 7.41
N ALA A 469 -20.33 2.40 7.94
CA ALA A 469 -21.64 2.61 7.31
C ALA A 469 -22.03 4.07 7.19
N ALA A 470 -22.66 4.41 6.07
CA ALA A 470 -23.30 5.70 5.83
C ALA A 470 -24.70 5.75 6.47
N ALA A 471 -25.30 6.94 6.49
CA ALA A 471 -26.60 7.17 7.15
C ALA A 471 -27.78 6.38 6.53
N ASP A 472 -27.67 6.00 5.27
CA ASP A 472 -28.65 5.17 4.55
C ASP A 472 -28.36 3.65 4.67
N GLY A 473 -27.35 3.27 5.43
CA GLY A 473 -26.98 1.88 5.70
C GLY A 473 -26.03 1.26 4.68
N GLU A 474 -25.63 1.98 3.62
CA GLU A 474 -24.58 1.49 2.72
C GLU A 474 -23.29 1.28 3.50
N THR A 475 -22.66 0.12 3.28
CA THR A 475 -21.41 -0.25 3.92
C THR A 475 -20.23 -0.02 3.00
N TYR A 476 -19.13 0.41 3.60
CA TYR A 476 -17.83 0.46 2.98
C TYR A 476 -16.91 -0.56 3.66
N MET A 477 -15.59 -0.33 3.58
CA MET A 477 -14.55 -1.07 4.31
C MET A 477 -14.94 -1.50 5.73
N ARG A 478 -14.17 -2.39 6.34
CA ARG A 478 -14.39 -2.88 7.70
C ARG A 478 -13.38 -2.34 8.71
N TYR A 479 -13.81 -2.24 9.96
CA TYR A 479 -12.95 -2.03 11.11
C TYR A 479 -12.92 -3.25 12.03
N ILE A 480 -11.80 -3.36 12.73
CA ILE A 480 -11.58 -4.29 13.81
C ILE A 480 -10.89 -3.50 14.94
N ALA A 481 -11.60 -3.24 16.03
CA ALA A 481 -11.07 -2.56 17.20
C ALA A 481 -10.76 -3.57 18.31
N ARG A 482 -9.57 -3.48 18.90
CA ARG A 482 -9.21 -4.19 20.14
C ARG A 482 -8.87 -3.17 21.21
N LEU A 483 -9.68 -3.12 22.26
CA LEU A 483 -9.48 -2.27 23.42
C LEU A 483 -8.89 -3.12 24.54
N THR A 484 -7.71 -2.75 25.02
CA THR A 484 -7.02 -3.43 26.12
C THR A 484 -7.08 -2.58 27.37
N PHE A 485 -7.62 -3.18 28.43
CA PHE A 485 -7.76 -2.60 29.76
C PHE A 485 -6.86 -3.37 30.73
N ARG A 486 -6.17 -2.66 31.62
CA ARG A 486 -5.26 -3.27 32.60
C ARG A 486 -5.63 -2.88 34.03
N ALA A 487 -5.46 -3.80 34.96
CA ALA A 487 -5.78 -3.59 36.37
C ALA A 487 -5.04 -2.37 36.93
N GLY A 488 -5.76 -1.50 37.65
CA GLY A 488 -5.24 -0.28 38.26
C GLY A 488 -4.84 0.82 37.28
N SER A 489 -5.00 0.64 35.96
CA SER A 489 -4.52 1.61 34.96
C SER A 489 -5.57 2.67 34.62
N THR A 490 -5.10 3.90 34.38
CA THR A 490 -5.88 4.99 33.75
C THR A 490 -5.76 5.01 32.23
N ARG A 491 -5.16 3.97 31.63
CA ARG A 491 -4.89 3.88 30.19
C ARG A 491 -5.75 2.83 29.51
N VAL A 492 -6.10 3.11 28.26
CA VAL A 492 -6.68 2.14 27.32
C VAL A 492 -5.84 2.11 26.06
N ALA A 493 -5.34 0.93 25.70
CA ALA A 493 -4.68 0.73 24.42
C ALA A 493 -5.70 0.27 23.38
N LEU A 494 -5.74 0.93 22.24
CA LEU A 494 -6.53 0.61 21.07
C LEU A 494 -5.61 0.10 19.97
N ALA A 495 -5.90 -1.09 19.44
CA ALA A 495 -5.44 -1.50 18.12
C ALA A 495 -6.64 -1.48 17.16
N LEU A 496 -6.62 -0.56 16.19
CA LEU A 496 -7.69 -0.34 15.24
C LEU A 496 -7.21 -0.77 13.85
N THR A 497 -7.68 -1.92 13.38
CA THR A 497 -7.39 -2.41 12.04
C THR A 497 -8.46 -1.94 11.07
N HIS A 498 -8.04 -1.39 9.94
CA HIS A 498 -8.88 -1.05 8.80
C HIS A 498 -8.63 -2.06 7.70
N LEU A 499 -9.68 -2.63 7.11
CA LEU A 499 -9.60 -3.69 6.11
C LEU A 499 -10.45 -3.31 4.91
N ASN A 500 -9.86 -3.37 3.71
CA ASN A 500 -10.63 -3.27 2.48
C ASN A 500 -11.28 -4.62 2.12
N ASP A 501 -12.55 -4.77 2.44
CA ASP A 501 -13.42 -5.86 1.98
C ASP A 501 -14.55 -5.37 1.06
N TYR A 502 -14.38 -4.18 0.46
CA TYR A 502 -15.33 -3.62 -0.50
C TYR A 502 -15.19 -4.29 -1.87
N LEU A 503 -15.94 -5.37 -2.10
CA LEU A 503 -15.80 -6.24 -3.27
C LEU A 503 -16.31 -5.66 -4.60
N LYS A 504 -16.87 -4.44 -4.64
CA LYS A 504 -17.37 -3.86 -5.90
C LYS A 504 -16.22 -3.60 -6.90
N THR A 505 -15.06 -3.16 -6.42
CA THR A 505 -13.86 -2.84 -7.24
C THR A 505 -12.57 -3.22 -6.52
N GLU A 506 -11.55 -3.68 -7.27
CA GLU A 506 -10.25 -4.14 -6.75
C GLU A 506 -9.56 -3.07 -5.92
N PHE A 507 -9.66 -1.81 -6.36
CA PHE A 507 -9.17 -0.65 -5.64
C PHE A 507 -10.32 0.16 -5.04
N THR A 508 -10.06 0.66 -3.84
CA THR A 508 -10.99 1.40 -3.00
C THR A 508 -10.25 2.62 -2.48
N ASP A 509 -10.78 3.81 -2.77
CA ASP A 509 -10.08 5.06 -2.54
C ASP A 509 -10.83 5.92 -1.50
N ILE A 510 -10.10 6.47 -0.54
CA ILE A 510 -10.67 7.33 0.52
C ILE A 510 -9.99 8.69 0.55
N THR A 511 -10.76 9.71 0.93
CA THR A 511 -10.24 11.06 1.18
C THR A 511 -9.60 11.16 2.56
N SER A 512 -10.23 10.58 3.58
CA SER A 512 -9.72 10.66 4.95
C SER A 512 -10.23 9.57 5.88
N LEU A 513 -9.49 9.37 6.96
CA LEU A 513 -9.81 8.50 8.07
C LEU A 513 -9.41 9.19 9.38
N SER A 514 -10.36 9.40 10.28
CA SER A 514 -10.10 10.11 11.53
C SER A 514 -10.87 9.55 12.72
N LEU A 515 -10.31 9.76 13.92
CA LEU A 515 -10.92 9.38 15.19
C LEU A 515 -11.20 10.64 16.03
N PRO A 516 -12.41 11.21 15.94
CA PRO A 516 -12.84 12.35 16.75
C PRO A 516 -13.19 11.98 18.20
N LEU A 517 -12.69 12.80 19.12
CA LEU A 517 -13.03 12.86 20.55
C LEU A 517 -13.85 14.11 20.82
N ALA A 518 -14.95 13.97 21.57
CA ALA A 518 -15.84 15.08 21.89
C ALA A 518 -15.29 15.96 23.02
N GLY A 519 -15.68 17.23 23.06
CA GLY A 519 -15.51 18.11 24.23
C GLY A 519 -15.15 19.55 23.86
N GLY A 520 -15.37 20.51 24.77
CA GLY A 520 -15.22 21.95 24.51
C GLY A 520 -13.84 22.58 24.78
N GLU A 521 -12.86 21.77 25.19
CA GLU A 521 -11.65 22.26 25.88
C GLU A 521 -10.50 22.60 24.93
N ARG A 522 -9.51 23.36 25.44
CA ARG A 522 -8.28 23.66 24.71
C ARG A 522 -7.53 22.37 24.38
N ALA A 523 -7.06 22.28 23.14
CA ALA A 523 -6.21 21.21 22.67
C ALA A 523 -4.75 21.68 22.61
N ALA A 524 -3.85 20.75 22.88
CA ALA A 524 -2.41 20.92 22.79
C ALA A 524 -1.82 19.75 21.99
N VAL A 525 -0.85 20.01 21.13
CA VAL A 525 0.02 18.97 20.55
C VAL A 525 1.44 19.16 21.03
N PHE A 526 2.18 18.07 21.19
CA PHE A 526 3.55 18.10 21.68
C PHE A 526 4.54 17.85 20.55
N LEU A 527 5.44 18.81 20.33
CA LEU A 527 6.50 18.73 19.33
C LEU A 527 7.84 18.47 20.03
N ALA A 528 8.69 17.64 19.44
CA ALA A 528 10.04 17.42 19.93
C ALA A 528 10.96 18.58 19.51
N GLN A 529 11.67 19.15 20.47
CA GLN A 529 12.76 20.09 20.23
C GLN A 529 14.08 19.35 19.96
N ALA A 530 15.08 20.08 19.46
CA ALA A 530 16.41 19.54 19.16
C ALA A 530 17.13 18.96 20.39
N ASP A 531 16.81 19.44 21.60
CA ASP A 531 17.34 18.94 22.87
C ASP A 531 16.51 17.77 23.46
N GLY A 532 15.49 17.30 22.74
CA GLY A 532 14.59 16.23 23.16
C GLY A 532 13.47 16.66 24.12
N LYS A 533 13.36 17.95 24.48
CA LYS A 533 12.21 18.43 25.25
C LYS A 533 10.96 18.52 24.38
N LEU A 534 9.80 18.36 25.02
CA LEU A 534 8.52 18.55 24.35
C LEU A 534 7.97 19.96 24.61
N GLU A 535 7.61 20.67 23.55
CA GLU A 535 6.90 21.96 23.63
C GLU A 535 5.43 21.76 23.22
N SER A 536 4.51 22.30 24.03
CA SER A 536 3.09 22.32 23.70
C SER A 536 2.78 23.46 22.74
N VAL A 537 2.14 23.14 21.62
CA VAL A 537 1.47 24.12 20.75
C VAL A 537 -0.03 24.09 21.06
N GLU A 538 -0.61 25.22 21.46
CA GLU A 538 -2.00 25.35 21.94
C GLU A 538 -2.78 26.42 21.17
N GLY A 539 -4.09 26.22 21.01
CA GLY A 539 -4.99 27.21 20.43
C GLY A 539 -6.42 26.71 20.26
N GLN A 540 -7.37 27.63 20.04
CA GLN A 540 -8.61 27.29 19.37
C GLN A 540 -8.32 27.32 17.86
N PRO A 541 -9.04 26.54 17.05
CA PRO A 541 -8.48 25.82 15.89
C PRO A 541 -6.99 25.44 15.93
N LEU A 542 -6.70 24.14 16.00
CA LEU A 542 -5.36 23.58 15.89
C LEU A 542 -5.31 22.53 14.77
N LYS A 543 -4.23 22.53 13.97
CA LYS A 543 -3.97 21.49 12.97
C LYS A 543 -2.49 21.12 12.97
N LEU A 544 -2.19 19.85 13.20
CA LEU A 544 -0.88 19.24 13.01
C LEU A 544 -0.97 18.26 11.84
N PHE A 545 0.00 18.34 10.92
CA PHE A 545 0.13 17.39 9.82
C PHE A 545 1.58 16.96 9.66
N GLN A 546 1.84 15.67 9.88
CA GLN A 546 3.09 15.02 9.50
C GLN A 546 3.02 14.69 8.01
N LEU A 547 3.81 15.42 7.23
CA LEU A 547 3.82 15.39 5.77
C LEU A 547 4.60 14.19 5.23
N ASP A 548 5.77 13.93 5.80
CA ASP A 548 6.70 12.86 5.43
C ASP A 548 7.45 12.38 6.67
N GLU A 549 8.46 11.52 6.54
CA GLU A 549 9.22 10.99 7.67
C GLU A 549 10.07 12.05 8.43
N ASN A 550 10.23 13.24 7.88
CA ASN A 550 11.11 14.29 8.40
C ASN A 550 10.41 15.62 8.64
N THR A 551 9.20 15.84 8.13
CA THR A 551 8.57 17.17 8.07
C THR A 551 7.16 17.16 8.64
N CYS A 552 6.88 18.09 9.55
CA CYS A 552 5.52 18.41 9.99
C CYS A 552 5.20 19.90 9.92
N THR A 553 3.91 20.20 9.87
CA THR A 553 3.35 21.55 9.98
C THR A 553 2.37 21.59 11.16
N ALA A 554 2.46 22.63 11.97
CA ALA A 554 1.55 22.89 13.08
C ALA A 554 0.98 24.30 12.95
N GLN A 555 -0.34 24.41 12.88
CA GLN A 555 -1.06 25.68 12.81
C GLN A 555 -1.91 25.86 14.07
N ALA A 556 -1.75 26.99 14.75
CA ALA A 556 -2.56 27.37 15.90
C ALA A 556 -2.67 28.90 15.99
N ALA A 557 -3.86 29.42 16.33
CA ALA A 557 -4.10 30.86 16.52
C ALA A 557 -3.60 31.76 15.35
N GLY A 558 -3.73 31.28 14.12
CA GLY A 558 -3.29 32.01 12.92
C GLY A 558 -1.78 31.99 12.66
N GLN A 559 -1.00 31.32 13.50
CA GLN A 559 0.43 31.09 13.29
C GLN A 559 0.68 29.69 12.74
N GLU A 560 1.55 29.58 11.76
CA GLU A 560 2.05 28.30 11.24
C GLU A 560 3.51 28.12 11.67
N ARG A 561 3.82 26.92 12.15
CA ARG A 561 5.18 26.47 12.47
C ARG A 561 5.47 25.24 11.63
N ARG A 562 6.65 25.19 11.04
CA ARG A 562 7.21 23.95 10.46
C ARG A 562 8.17 23.31 11.47
N GLY A 563 8.16 22.00 11.52
CA GLY A 563 9.01 21.21 12.41
C GLY A 563 9.47 19.92 11.74
N GLY A 564 10.26 19.16 12.50
CA GLY A 564 10.77 17.86 12.08
C GLY A 564 9.74 16.74 12.26
N GLN A 565 10.15 15.68 12.96
CA GLN A 565 9.30 14.56 13.36
C GLN A 565 8.36 14.96 14.52
N ALA A 566 7.05 14.93 14.28
CA ALA A 566 6.08 15.06 15.34
C ALA A 566 6.05 13.81 16.21
N THR A 567 5.86 13.99 17.53
CA THR A 567 5.92 12.88 18.49
C THR A 567 4.72 11.95 18.45
N GLY A 568 3.58 12.42 17.96
CA GLY A 568 2.32 11.70 18.01
C GLY A 568 1.57 11.80 19.33
N VAL A 569 1.91 12.77 20.19
CA VAL A 569 1.19 13.02 21.45
C VAL A 569 0.35 14.29 21.35
N ALA A 570 -0.92 14.18 21.74
CA ALA A 570 -1.85 15.29 21.86
C ALA A 570 -2.60 15.23 23.19
N ARG A 571 -3.09 16.37 23.65
CA ARG A 571 -3.91 16.49 24.85
C ARG A 571 -5.11 17.38 24.59
N ARG A 572 -6.28 16.97 25.08
CA ARG A 572 -7.48 17.81 25.17
C ARG A 572 -8.04 17.65 26.57
N GLY A 573 -8.00 18.73 27.35
CA GLY A 573 -8.37 18.71 28.76
C GLY A 573 -7.72 17.56 29.54
N PRO A 574 -8.49 16.64 30.14
CA PRO A 574 -7.93 15.54 30.92
C PRO A 574 -7.43 14.36 30.08
N VAL A 575 -7.72 14.32 28.78
CA VAL A 575 -7.35 13.19 27.93
C VAL A 575 -6.04 13.47 27.24
N THR A 576 -5.03 12.63 27.49
CA THR A 576 -3.78 12.62 26.72
C THR A 576 -3.79 11.39 25.82
N VAL A 577 -3.40 11.56 24.56
CA VAL A 577 -3.38 10.48 23.58
C VAL A 577 -2.00 10.38 22.97
N ALA A 578 -1.51 9.16 22.80
CA ALA A 578 -0.31 8.86 22.03
C ALA A 578 -0.65 7.90 20.88
N VAL A 579 -0.29 8.29 19.67
CA VAL A 579 -0.33 7.43 18.49
C VAL A 579 1.05 6.82 18.32
N HIS A 580 1.11 5.49 18.22
CA HIS A 580 2.38 4.76 18.12
C HIS A 580 2.96 4.97 16.72
N ASP A 581 4.27 5.10 16.64
CA ASP A 581 5.01 5.23 15.37
C ASP A 581 4.48 6.37 14.47
N PHE A 582 4.04 7.48 15.08
CA PHE A 582 3.28 8.54 14.38
C PHE A 582 4.00 9.11 13.16
N TRP A 583 5.26 9.53 13.31
CA TRP A 583 6.01 10.07 12.17
C TRP A 583 6.51 8.98 11.23
N GLN A 584 6.77 7.77 11.75
CA GLN A 584 7.23 6.63 10.94
C GLN A 584 6.11 6.08 10.04
N ARG A 585 4.85 6.28 10.43
CA ARG A 585 3.64 5.85 9.71
C ARG A 585 2.91 7.02 9.05
N TRP A 586 3.66 8.04 8.66
CA TRP A 586 3.13 9.18 7.93
C TRP A 586 2.36 8.73 6.66
N PRO A 587 1.38 9.52 6.18
CA PRO A 587 0.88 10.75 6.78
C PRO A 587 0.04 10.50 8.03
N LYS A 588 0.12 11.44 8.97
CA LYS A 588 -0.66 11.47 10.22
C LYS A 588 -0.94 12.91 10.65
N GLY A 589 -1.94 13.10 11.50
CA GLY A 589 -2.25 14.44 12.00
C GLY A 589 -3.04 14.46 13.30
N PHE A 590 -3.18 15.66 13.84
CA PHE A 590 -4.18 16.00 14.83
C PHE A 590 -4.90 17.25 14.38
N SER A 591 -6.21 17.29 14.56
CA SER A 591 -6.99 18.50 14.37
C SER A 591 -7.85 18.76 15.59
N ALA A 592 -8.06 20.02 15.92
CA ALA A 592 -8.94 20.39 17.02
C ALA A 592 -9.74 21.64 16.67
N THR A 593 -11.03 21.60 16.96
CA THR A 593 -11.95 22.73 16.92
C THR A 593 -12.43 23.04 18.34
N ALA A 594 -13.34 24.01 18.48
CA ALA A 594 -14.00 24.29 19.75
C ALA A 594 -14.73 23.07 20.33
N ASN A 595 -15.23 22.14 19.50
CA ASN A 595 -16.13 21.06 19.94
C ASN A 595 -15.53 19.64 19.90
N GLU A 596 -14.43 19.45 19.18
CA GLU A 596 -13.79 18.14 19.04
C GLU A 596 -12.28 18.21 18.80
N MET A 597 -11.56 17.15 19.18
CA MET A 597 -10.19 16.86 18.73
C MET A 597 -10.21 15.55 17.95
N ALA A 598 -9.67 15.52 16.75
CA ALA A 598 -9.52 14.31 15.97
C ALA A 598 -8.06 13.87 15.88
N ILE A 599 -7.87 12.55 15.97
CA ILE A 599 -6.65 11.89 15.53
C ILE A 599 -6.84 11.58 14.05
N ASP A 600 -6.07 12.24 13.20
CA ASP A 600 -6.18 12.10 11.75
C ASP A 600 -5.25 10.96 11.31
N LEU A 601 -5.80 9.74 11.25
CA LEU A 601 -5.06 8.51 10.92
C LEU A 601 -4.63 8.49 9.45
N LEU A 602 -5.49 9.01 8.57
CA LEU A 602 -5.16 9.37 7.19
C LEU A 602 -5.80 10.75 6.92
N PRO A 603 -5.08 11.85 7.19
CA PRO A 603 -5.59 13.20 6.95
C PRO A 603 -5.81 13.44 5.44
N PRO A 604 -6.75 14.31 5.01
CA PRO A 604 -6.83 14.69 3.60
C PRO A 604 -5.45 15.12 3.05
N GLN A 605 -5.09 14.59 1.88
CA GLN A 605 -3.82 14.92 1.26
C GLN A 605 -3.77 16.41 0.88
N PRO A 606 -2.59 17.06 0.95
CA PRO A 606 -2.47 18.49 0.70
C PRO A 606 -2.69 18.87 -0.77
N SER A 607 -2.49 17.93 -1.71
CA SER A 607 -2.69 18.15 -3.13
C SER A 607 -2.89 16.83 -3.88
N ALA A 608 -3.31 16.90 -5.14
CA ALA A 608 -3.41 15.73 -6.02
C ALA A 608 -2.04 15.10 -6.34
N ALA A 609 -0.96 15.87 -6.27
CA ALA A 609 0.40 15.42 -6.55
C ALA A 609 1.13 14.87 -5.31
N TYR A 610 0.48 14.86 -4.15
CA TYR A 610 1.10 14.37 -2.93
C TYR A 610 1.45 12.87 -3.06
N GLY A 611 2.70 12.52 -2.77
CA GLY A 611 3.23 11.17 -2.94
C GLY A 611 3.74 10.83 -4.35
N ALA A 612 3.57 11.71 -5.34
CA ALA A 612 3.97 11.45 -6.73
C ALA A 612 5.49 11.39 -6.94
N ASP A 613 6.28 11.98 -6.04
CA ASP A 613 7.75 11.98 -6.11
C ASP A 613 8.39 10.89 -5.22
N LEU A 614 7.57 10.02 -4.61
CA LEU A 614 8.09 8.95 -3.77
C LEU A 614 8.74 7.84 -4.59
N PRO A 615 9.68 7.09 -3.99
CA PRO A 615 10.16 5.85 -4.59
C PRO A 615 8.99 4.91 -4.92
N HIS A 616 9.07 4.23 -6.07
CA HIS A 616 7.98 3.41 -6.61
C HIS A 616 7.34 2.42 -5.62
N TYR A 617 8.11 1.88 -4.68
CA TYR A 617 7.64 0.94 -3.66
C TYR A 617 6.79 1.58 -2.54
N LEU A 618 6.73 2.92 -2.47
CA LEU A 618 5.89 3.69 -1.53
C LEU A 618 4.71 4.39 -2.21
N MET A 619 4.67 4.46 -3.55
CA MET A 619 3.67 5.26 -4.28
C MET A 619 2.27 4.66 -4.23
N PHE A 620 2.13 3.33 -4.14
CA PHE A 620 0.84 2.64 -4.31
C PHE A 620 -0.34 3.25 -3.53
N PRO A 621 -0.21 3.61 -2.24
CA PRO A 621 -1.32 4.17 -1.48
C PRO A 621 -1.72 5.58 -1.90
N PHE A 622 -0.92 6.32 -2.67
CA PHE A 622 -1.14 7.73 -2.98
C PHE A 622 -1.64 7.89 -4.43
N VAL A 623 -2.88 8.37 -4.60
CA VAL A 623 -3.47 8.58 -5.92
C VAL A 623 -4.32 9.84 -5.96
N SER A 624 -3.87 10.87 -6.69
CA SER A 624 -4.66 12.06 -7.00
C SER A 624 -5.34 12.71 -5.77
N GLY A 625 -4.65 12.78 -4.64
CA GLY A 625 -5.18 13.38 -3.41
C GLY A 625 -5.99 12.42 -2.53
N LYS A 626 -6.05 11.13 -2.89
CA LYS A 626 -6.77 10.05 -2.19
C LYS A 626 -5.82 8.94 -1.75
N TYR A 627 -6.28 8.15 -0.79
CA TYR A 627 -5.59 6.95 -0.32
C TYR A 627 -6.20 5.69 -0.92
N ARG A 628 -5.38 4.90 -1.61
CA ARG A 628 -5.79 3.67 -2.31
C ARG A 628 -5.56 2.41 -1.47
N PHE A 629 -6.56 1.55 -1.47
CA PHE A 629 -6.51 0.22 -0.86
C PHE A 629 -6.89 -0.84 -1.88
N LYS A 630 -6.09 -1.90 -1.97
CA LYS A 630 -6.46 -3.11 -2.71
C LYS A 630 -7.34 -4.03 -1.85
N TRP A 631 -8.18 -4.86 -2.46
CA TRP A 631 -8.88 -5.94 -1.74
C TRP A 631 -7.98 -6.72 -0.79
N GLY A 632 -8.50 -6.96 0.41
CA GLY A 632 -7.82 -7.70 1.47
C GLY A 632 -6.68 -6.92 2.14
N MET A 633 -6.29 -5.76 1.61
CA MET A 633 -5.30 -4.91 2.26
C MET A 633 -5.85 -4.43 3.60
N SER A 634 -5.00 -4.53 4.62
CA SER A 634 -5.31 -4.00 5.93
C SER A 634 -4.08 -3.36 6.57
N PHE A 635 -4.33 -2.42 7.45
CA PHE A 635 -3.32 -1.84 8.32
C PHE A 635 -3.92 -1.63 9.71
N THR A 636 -3.08 -1.61 10.72
CA THR A 636 -3.50 -1.43 12.12
C THR A 636 -2.85 -0.18 12.68
N GLU A 637 -3.67 0.70 13.24
CA GLU A 637 -3.23 1.85 14.00
C GLU A 637 -3.27 1.52 15.49
N ARG A 638 -2.22 1.91 16.22
CA ARG A 638 -2.11 1.71 17.66
C ARG A 638 -2.16 3.05 18.36
N VAL A 639 -3.09 3.19 19.29
CA VAL A 639 -3.35 4.43 20.01
C VAL A 639 -3.49 4.11 21.51
N THR A 640 -2.77 4.83 22.35
CA THR A 640 -2.95 4.76 23.80
C THR A 640 -3.66 6.03 24.27
N PHE A 641 -4.81 5.86 24.90
CA PHE A 641 -5.52 6.92 25.62
C PHE A 641 -5.16 6.84 27.09
N ASP A 642 -4.80 7.97 27.69
CA ASP A 642 -4.68 8.13 29.13
C ASP A 642 -5.67 9.17 29.62
N PHE A 643 -6.47 8.78 30.60
CA PHE A 643 -7.50 9.61 31.22
C PHE A 643 -7.04 10.15 32.59
N GLY A 644 -5.84 9.77 33.05
CA GLY A 644 -5.24 10.23 34.29
C GLY A 644 -4.45 11.54 34.12
N VAL A 645 -4.36 12.33 35.20
CA VAL A 645 -3.58 13.60 35.22
C VAL A 645 -2.11 13.40 35.61
N GLN A 646 -1.73 12.19 36.01
CA GLN A 646 -0.45 11.89 36.65
C GLN A 646 0.64 11.42 35.68
N THR A 647 0.27 10.94 34.49
CA THR A 647 1.22 10.50 33.46
C THR A 647 1.70 11.72 32.67
N SER A 648 3.01 11.83 32.51
CA SER A 648 3.57 12.87 31.64
C SER A 648 3.43 12.49 30.15
N PRO A 649 3.36 13.47 29.23
CA PRO A 649 3.44 13.19 27.80
C PRO A 649 4.66 12.36 27.41
N ASN A 650 5.81 12.58 28.06
CA ASN A 650 7.04 11.81 27.87
C ASN A 650 6.90 10.34 28.26
N GLU A 651 6.23 10.06 29.39
CA GLU A 651 6.00 8.68 29.84
C GLU A 651 5.05 7.97 28.86
N LEU A 652 4.00 8.65 28.39
CA LEU A 652 3.07 8.06 27.42
C LEU A 652 3.74 7.79 26.06
N LEU A 653 4.60 8.72 25.61
CA LEU A 653 5.40 8.56 24.41
C LEU A 653 6.39 7.39 24.53
N ALA A 654 7.01 7.23 25.70
CA ALA A 654 7.92 6.12 26.00
C ALA A 654 7.17 4.78 25.95
N GLU A 655 5.95 4.70 26.47
CA GLU A 655 5.11 3.50 26.33
C GLU A 655 4.68 3.21 24.89
N ALA A 656 4.42 4.25 24.09
CA ALA A 656 3.99 4.10 22.70
C ALA A 656 5.12 3.66 21.77
N ASN A 657 6.30 4.30 21.86
CA ASN A 657 7.36 4.14 20.86
C ASN A 657 8.57 3.35 21.36
N ARG A 658 8.69 3.13 22.67
CA ARG A 658 9.77 2.34 23.30
C ARG A 658 9.21 1.51 24.48
N PRO A 659 8.22 0.64 24.25
CA PRO A 659 7.65 -0.18 25.32
C PRO A 659 8.74 -1.03 25.98
N VAL A 660 8.61 -1.28 27.28
CA VAL A 660 9.57 -2.11 28.02
C VAL A 660 9.45 -3.55 27.54
N ILE A 661 10.56 -4.10 27.05
CA ILE A 661 10.65 -5.48 26.58
C ILE A 661 11.26 -6.34 27.68
N ALA A 662 10.60 -7.45 28.00
CA ALA A 662 11.15 -8.47 28.86
C ALA A 662 12.09 -9.37 28.06
N VAL A 663 13.34 -9.47 28.52
CA VAL A 663 14.39 -10.27 27.89
C VAL A 663 14.59 -11.55 28.67
N VAL A 664 14.27 -12.67 28.03
CA VAL A 664 14.61 -14.02 28.49
C VAL A 664 16.04 -14.33 28.00
N PRO A 665 16.90 -14.97 28.80
CA PRO A 665 18.27 -15.30 28.41
C PRO A 665 18.28 -16.17 27.15
N GLY A 666 19.20 -15.91 26.22
CA GLY A 666 19.22 -16.61 24.94
C GLY A 666 19.60 -18.09 25.03
N GLU A 667 20.24 -18.50 26.12
CA GLU A 667 20.53 -19.89 26.44
C GLU A 667 19.30 -20.71 26.86
N TRP A 668 18.18 -20.05 27.20
CA TRP A 668 16.89 -20.66 27.54
C TRP A 668 15.95 -20.67 26.33
#